data_AF-A0AB34JLS8-F1
#
_entry.id   AF-A0AB34JLS8-F1
#
_cell.length_a   1.000
_cell.length_b   1.000
_cell.length_c   1.000
_cell.angle_alpha   90.00
_cell.angle_beta   90.00
_cell.angle_gamma   90.00
#
_symmetry.space_group_name_H-M   'P 1'
#
loop_
_entity.id
_entity.type
_entity.pdbx_description
1 polymer ?
#
loop_
_entity_poly.entity_id
_entity_poly.type
_entity_poly.pdbx_seq_one_letter_code
_entity_poly.pdbx_strand_id
1 'polypeptide(L)'
;MTDVLIAHALHRAPLAPSPPRHYRNRMVYDLSAPPAAADDLAAPAVAEARRVVGLWCASRSRMPRGFWRELSVRLSSTGELQLKLLLAAGAEAQWAEESAAFAAFLSVELRGAAASVCYQLAAGRARPPKGAPSVPLHGPLHLLEQCAGRSYAVSADTLSQVNHATAAALVRQVGAWLRLHPPDEGSAPVAPRAAAAVAAAAAARGGAIVTGRDVNLFGLALLAPRGTPLRLVTHCRSAFADAALNARRMGRRHATAAWLVARGERTAALLRALAADAPHAAADALCDARWPEHGEEPPPPPPAAAPPPPPPSAPPPPSLAIVTAGRRGVGPHVCAALRALPLRALVYISCCDGSLAADAAHLLGEGGFAVASAARYDHFPRSAFRGAALLLVRRPPALLLPVGPAGSGKSTLCRALRLAAPPGGVRLVPRDALLAAERAAGASLRAARARMHARVVAAAHDAMRRGCLCVFDSCNARVGGRAAAARLAAAAAAGEEGWGGVALVSFAPGEQEAERYRAFLLERVAMRAAHPTFPVLPDEREAALDATLSAMEWPAPSELGAHVVRCDPMRPPLLIQTLSEIFAFYFWWAPAASGSSRMDWERIKADNEKLLDILRCSDSTPELELSSLVKPPHFPHGVELAISSDGAHRVKLVIRKLKRDSE
;
A
#
# COMPACT_ATOMS: atom_id res chain seq x y z
N MET A 1 -6.25 13.66 -6.17
CA MET A 1 -5.12 13.05 -6.91
C MET A 1 -4.73 11.67 -6.35
N THR A 2 -4.51 11.51 -5.05
CA THR A 2 -4.20 10.19 -4.43
C THR A 2 -5.24 9.12 -4.76
N ASP A 3 -6.53 9.45 -4.66
CA ASP A 3 -7.62 8.54 -5.03
C ASP A 3 -7.58 8.12 -6.49
N VAL A 4 -7.21 9.03 -7.39
CA VAL A 4 -7.05 8.76 -8.82
C VAL A 4 -5.92 7.78 -9.05
N LEU A 5 -4.79 7.92 -8.33
CA LEU A 5 -3.65 7.01 -8.46
C LEU A 5 -3.97 5.59 -7.95
N ILE A 6 -4.65 5.48 -6.81
CA ILE A 6 -5.08 4.19 -6.27
C ILE A 6 -6.11 3.54 -7.20
N ALA A 7 -7.13 4.30 -7.62
CA ALA A 7 -8.14 3.84 -8.55
C ALA A 7 -7.51 3.39 -9.87
N HIS A 8 -6.54 4.13 -10.40
CA HIS A 8 -5.81 3.77 -11.61
C HIS A 8 -5.01 2.47 -11.42
N ALA A 9 -4.26 2.34 -10.33
CA ALA A 9 -3.49 1.13 -10.03
C ALA A 9 -4.40 -0.10 -9.88
N LEU A 10 -5.54 0.03 -9.17
CA LEU A 10 -6.52 -1.04 -9.02
C LEU A 10 -7.24 -1.35 -10.34
N HIS A 11 -7.59 -0.35 -11.13
CA HIS A 11 -8.29 -0.56 -12.39
C HIS A 11 -7.43 -1.34 -13.39
N ARG A 12 -6.12 -1.10 -13.40
CA ARG A 12 -5.16 -1.83 -14.26
C ARG A 12 -4.71 -3.17 -13.70
N ALA A 13 -4.91 -3.41 -12.40
CA ALA A 13 -4.54 -4.67 -11.80
C ALA A 13 -5.41 -5.80 -12.35
N PRO A 14 -4.82 -6.93 -12.78
CA PRO A 14 -5.59 -8.06 -13.25
C PRO A 14 -6.47 -8.59 -12.11
N LEU A 15 -7.72 -8.90 -12.45
CA LEU A 15 -8.65 -9.55 -11.54
C LEU A 15 -8.43 -11.06 -11.62
N ALA A 16 -7.88 -11.65 -10.56
CA ALA A 16 -7.81 -13.09 -10.43
C ALA A 16 -9.23 -13.67 -10.39
N PRO A 17 -9.61 -14.50 -11.38
CA PRO A 17 -10.97 -15.01 -11.48
C PRO A 17 -11.26 -16.02 -10.38
N SER A 18 -12.54 -16.24 -10.13
CA SER A 18 -13.05 -17.27 -9.23
C SER A 18 -14.11 -18.10 -9.96
N PRO A 19 -14.27 -19.38 -9.59
CA PRO A 19 -15.46 -20.13 -9.99
C PRO A 19 -16.73 -19.36 -9.58
N PRO A 20 -17.74 -19.26 -10.46
CA PRO A 20 -18.97 -18.51 -10.18
C PRO A 20 -19.91 -19.23 -9.19
N ARG A 21 -19.66 -20.51 -8.91
CA ARG A 21 -20.43 -21.40 -8.03
C ARG A 21 -19.49 -22.29 -7.24
N HIS A 22 -19.98 -22.87 -6.15
CA HIS A 22 -19.25 -23.82 -5.31
C HIS A 22 -17.88 -23.35 -4.79
N TYR A 23 -17.64 -22.05 -4.78
CA TYR A 23 -16.36 -21.48 -4.38
C TYR A 23 -16.25 -21.29 -2.87
N ARG A 24 -17.39 -21.24 -2.15
CA ARG A 24 -17.41 -20.96 -0.72
C ARG A 24 -17.07 -22.22 0.07
N ASN A 25 -15.87 -22.23 0.64
CA ASN A 25 -15.41 -23.25 1.56
C ASN A 25 -16.03 -23.08 2.96
N ARG A 26 -16.62 -21.93 3.29
CA ARG A 26 -17.25 -21.66 4.58
C ARG A 26 -18.62 -21.02 4.39
N MET A 27 -19.61 -21.63 5.05
CA MET A 27 -20.98 -21.16 5.10
C MET A 27 -21.48 -21.13 6.55
N VAL A 28 -22.44 -20.25 6.81
CA VAL A 28 -23.10 -20.10 8.10
C VAL A 28 -24.60 -20.17 7.83
N TYR A 29 -25.26 -21.11 8.47
CA TYR A 29 -26.67 -21.43 8.27
C TYR A 29 -27.44 -21.18 9.57
N ASP A 30 -28.59 -20.52 9.46
CA ASP A 30 -29.59 -20.54 10.51
C ASP A 30 -30.32 -21.88 10.45
N LEU A 31 -30.24 -22.66 11.53
CA LEU A 31 -30.86 -23.99 11.62
C LEU A 31 -32.36 -23.91 11.93
N SER A 32 -32.85 -22.74 12.33
CA SER A 32 -34.28 -22.48 12.55
C SER A 32 -35.00 -22.02 11.28
N ALA A 33 -34.25 -21.64 10.24
CA ALA A 33 -34.78 -21.17 8.97
C ALA A 33 -34.81 -22.29 7.91
N PRO A 34 -35.73 -22.22 6.94
CA PRO A 34 -35.74 -23.15 5.80
C PRO A 34 -34.44 -23.05 4.97
N PRO A 35 -34.13 -24.09 4.14
CA PRO A 35 -33.03 -24.06 3.20
C PRO A 35 -32.99 -22.76 2.38
N ALA A 36 -31.85 -22.07 2.36
CA ALA A 36 -31.71 -20.79 1.66
C ALA A 36 -31.21 -21.02 0.23
N ALA A 37 -31.59 -20.15 -0.71
CA ALA A 37 -31.16 -20.22 -2.12
C ALA A 37 -29.64 -20.12 -2.34
N ALA A 38 -28.86 -19.76 -1.31
CA ALA A 38 -27.41 -19.56 -1.38
C ALA A 38 -26.57 -20.86 -1.40
N ASP A 39 -27.21 -22.04 -1.44
CA ASP A 39 -26.51 -23.34 -1.46
C ASP A 39 -25.74 -23.56 -2.78
N ASP A 40 -26.05 -22.83 -3.86
CA ASP A 40 -25.29 -22.87 -5.12
C ASP A 40 -23.88 -22.27 -5.01
N LEU A 41 -23.63 -21.43 -3.99
CA LEU A 41 -22.31 -20.88 -3.70
C LEU A 41 -21.47 -21.82 -2.82
N ALA A 42 -22.13 -22.66 -2.02
CA ALA A 42 -21.49 -23.59 -1.11
C ALA A 42 -20.80 -24.72 -1.89
N ALA A 43 -19.61 -25.12 -1.46
CA ALA A 43 -19.03 -26.36 -1.97
C ALA A 43 -19.97 -27.56 -1.65
N PRO A 44 -20.07 -28.59 -2.52
CA PRO A 44 -21.02 -29.69 -2.33
C PRO A 44 -20.96 -30.36 -0.95
N ALA A 45 -19.75 -30.62 -0.42
CA ALA A 45 -19.57 -31.19 0.92
C ALA A 45 -20.10 -30.27 2.04
N VAL A 46 -20.05 -28.95 1.85
CA VAL A 46 -20.57 -27.96 2.80
C VAL A 46 -22.10 -27.96 2.80
N ALA A 47 -22.72 -28.09 1.63
CA ALA A 47 -24.16 -28.24 1.49
C ALA A 47 -24.65 -29.57 2.07
N GLU A 48 -23.90 -30.65 1.84
CA GLU A 48 -24.22 -31.97 2.38
C GLU A 48 -24.15 -32.00 3.92
N ALA A 49 -23.12 -31.41 4.51
CA ALA A 49 -23.01 -31.28 5.97
C ALA A 49 -24.22 -30.55 6.57
N ARG A 50 -24.69 -29.49 5.91
CA ARG A 50 -25.92 -28.79 6.32
C ARG A 50 -27.13 -29.71 6.29
N ARG A 51 -27.31 -30.46 5.20
CA ARG A 51 -28.43 -31.40 5.02
C ARG A 51 -28.43 -32.47 6.11
N VAL A 52 -27.28 -33.07 6.40
CA VAL A 52 -27.12 -34.11 7.43
C VAL A 52 -27.43 -33.57 8.83
N VAL A 53 -26.90 -32.39 9.19
CA VAL A 53 -27.23 -31.76 10.49
C VAL A 53 -28.73 -31.42 10.58
N GLY A 54 -29.32 -30.91 9.50
CA GLY A 54 -30.75 -30.63 9.44
C GLY A 54 -31.61 -31.88 9.63
N LEU A 55 -31.21 -33.01 9.03
CA LEU A 55 -31.88 -34.30 9.21
C LEU A 55 -31.84 -34.74 10.68
N TRP A 56 -30.69 -34.62 11.35
CA TRP A 56 -30.60 -34.90 12.79
C TRP A 56 -31.58 -34.04 13.59
N CYS A 57 -31.54 -32.72 13.39
CA CYS A 57 -32.38 -31.77 14.10
C CYS A 57 -33.88 -32.06 13.91
N ALA A 58 -34.29 -32.47 12.70
CA ALA A 58 -35.69 -32.68 12.37
C ALA A 58 -36.24 -34.05 12.80
N SER A 59 -35.40 -35.10 12.82
CA SER A 59 -35.88 -36.50 12.93
C SER A 59 -35.32 -37.29 14.09
N ARG A 60 -34.22 -36.86 14.70
CA ARG A 60 -33.49 -37.63 15.72
C ARG A 60 -33.27 -36.87 17.02
N SER A 61 -33.12 -35.55 16.96
CA SER A 61 -32.86 -34.73 18.13
C SER A 61 -34.06 -34.69 19.07
N ARG A 62 -33.79 -34.83 20.37
CA ARG A 62 -34.78 -34.66 21.44
C ARG A 62 -34.72 -33.24 22.03
N MET A 63 -33.78 -32.42 21.59
CA MET A 63 -33.57 -31.07 22.11
C MET A 63 -34.78 -30.17 21.85
N PRO A 64 -35.09 -29.23 22.77
CA PRO A 64 -36.25 -28.36 22.62
C PRO A 64 -36.14 -27.47 21.38
N ARG A 65 -37.30 -27.05 20.87
CA ARG A 65 -37.38 -26.14 19.73
C ARG A 65 -36.58 -24.86 20.02
N GLY A 66 -35.73 -24.46 19.08
CA GLY A 66 -34.87 -23.29 19.21
C GLY A 66 -33.53 -23.56 19.90
N PHE A 67 -33.28 -24.80 20.35
CA PHE A 67 -31.96 -25.22 20.83
C PHE A 67 -30.89 -25.11 19.74
N TRP A 68 -31.17 -25.63 18.55
CA TRP A 68 -30.31 -25.56 17.39
C TRP A 68 -30.45 -24.19 16.71
N ARG A 69 -29.45 -23.31 16.84
CA ARG A 69 -29.55 -21.93 16.34
C ARG A 69 -28.81 -21.73 15.02
N GLU A 70 -27.52 -22.01 15.01
CA GLU A 70 -26.67 -21.77 13.84
C GLU A 70 -25.70 -22.93 13.62
N LEU A 71 -25.42 -23.22 12.36
CA LEU A 71 -24.37 -24.13 11.92
C LEU A 71 -23.39 -23.36 11.03
N SER A 72 -22.14 -23.27 11.47
CA SER A 72 -21.03 -22.86 10.61
C SER A 72 -20.31 -24.10 10.11
N VAL A 73 -20.30 -24.31 8.79
CA VAL A 73 -19.55 -25.39 8.15
C VAL A 73 -18.36 -24.80 7.40
N ARG A 74 -17.18 -25.39 7.58
CA ARG A 74 -15.96 -25.10 6.82
C ARG A 74 -15.45 -26.38 6.18
N LEU A 75 -15.01 -26.29 4.93
CA LEU A 75 -14.33 -27.33 4.16
C LEU A 75 -12.88 -26.89 3.97
N SER A 76 -11.92 -27.77 4.27
CA SER A 76 -10.51 -27.57 3.94
C SER A 76 -10.24 -27.85 2.47
N SER A 77 -9.08 -27.42 1.97
CA SER A 77 -8.58 -27.86 0.67
C SER A 77 -8.27 -29.36 0.61
N THR A 78 -8.15 -30.04 1.75
CA THR A 78 -7.92 -31.50 1.84
C THR A 78 -9.22 -32.31 1.82
N GLY A 79 -10.38 -31.65 1.82
CA GLY A 79 -11.70 -32.30 1.83
C GLY A 79 -12.27 -32.56 3.23
N GLU A 80 -11.54 -32.19 4.28
CA GLU A 80 -12.01 -32.31 5.67
C GLU A 80 -13.04 -31.23 6.00
N LEU A 81 -13.97 -31.55 6.89
CA LEU A 81 -15.03 -30.67 7.37
C LEU A 81 -14.81 -30.27 8.83
N GLN A 82 -15.01 -28.99 9.10
CA GLN A 82 -15.14 -28.43 10.44
C GLN A 82 -16.55 -27.87 10.64
N LEU A 83 -17.25 -28.40 11.63
CA LEU A 83 -18.60 -27.99 12.01
C LEU A 83 -18.54 -27.25 13.34
N LYS A 84 -19.15 -26.07 13.38
CA LYS A 84 -19.36 -25.32 14.61
C LYS A 84 -20.84 -25.07 14.81
N LEU A 85 -21.36 -25.57 15.91
CA LEU A 85 -22.73 -25.38 16.34
C LEU A 85 -22.84 -24.17 17.26
N LEU A 86 -23.88 -23.37 17.06
CA LEU A 86 -24.37 -22.44 18.07
C LEU A 86 -25.67 -22.99 18.64
N LEU A 87 -25.64 -23.27 19.93
CA LEU A 87 -26.74 -23.89 20.66
C LEU A 87 -27.31 -22.90 21.68
N ALA A 88 -28.59 -23.00 22.00
CA ALA A 88 -29.17 -22.25 23.11
C ALA A 88 -28.72 -22.86 24.45
N ALA A 89 -28.47 -22.02 25.46
CA ALA A 89 -28.28 -22.47 26.83
C ALA A 89 -29.60 -22.95 27.46
N GLY A 90 -29.52 -23.70 28.57
CA GLY A 90 -30.68 -24.15 29.37
C GLY A 90 -31.15 -25.59 29.12
N ALA A 91 -30.41 -26.36 28.32
CA ALA A 91 -30.67 -27.78 28.06
C ALA A 91 -29.38 -28.61 28.09
N GLU A 92 -28.39 -28.21 28.89
CA GLU A 92 -27.04 -28.76 28.91
C GLU A 92 -27.00 -30.23 29.34
N ALA A 93 -27.85 -30.63 30.30
CA ALA A 93 -27.93 -32.02 30.74
C ALA A 93 -28.42 -32.94 29.61
N GLN A 94 -29.50 -32.56 28.93
CA GLN A 94 -30.02 -33.30 27.78
C GLN A 94 -29.03 -33.30 26.61
N TRP A 95 -28.33 -32.19 26.38
CA TRP A 95 -27.26 -32.13 25.38
C TRP A 95 -26.11 -33.07 25.73
N ALA A 96 -25.71 -33.18 26.99
CA ALA A 96 -24.65 -34.09 27.41
C ALA A 96 -24.98 -35.55 27.03
N GLU A 97 -26.24 -35.96 27.19
CA GLU A 97 -26.74 -37.28 26.79
C GLU A 97 -26.81 -37.46 25.26
N GLU A 98 -27.27 -36.45 24.52
CA GLU A 98 -27.48 -36.54 23.07
C GLU A 98 -26.18 -36.37 22.25
N SER A 99 -25.23 -35.60 22.77
CA SER A 99 -24.08 -35.10 22.02
C SER A 99 -23.17 -36.21 21.46
N ALA A 100 -22.99 -37.31 22.20
CA ALA A 100 -22.23 -38.47 21.74
C ALA A 100 -22.92 -39.20 20.56
N ALA A 101 -24.24 -39.38 20.63
CA ALA A 101 -25.02 -39.99 19.55
C ALA A 101 -25.02 -39.10 18.30
N PHE A 102 -25.11 -37.78 18.48
CA PHE A 102 -24.98 -36.83 17.38
C PHE A 102 -23.61 -36.89 16.71
N ALA A 103 -22.52 -36.92 17.49
CA ALA A 103 -21.17 -37.04 16.95
C ALA A 103 -20.96 -38.35 16.17
N ALA A 104 -21.46 -39.47 16.70
CA ALA A 104 -21.42 -40.77 16.02
C ALA A 104 -22.22 -40.73 14.69
N PHE A 105 -23.41 -40.14 14.71
CA PHE A 105 -24.22 -39.95 13.52
C PHE A 105 -23.50 -39.13 12.44
N LEU A 106 -22.90 -37.99 12.80
CA LEU A 106 -22.13 -37.18 11.86
C LEU A 106 -20.97 -37.97 11.25
N SER A 107 -20.26 -38.78 12.05
CA SER A 107 -19.16 -39.60 11.56
C SER A 107 -19.62 -40.59 10.48
N VAL A 108 -20.76 -41.25 10.68
CA VAL A 108 -21.32 -42.21 9.70
C VAL A 108 -21.83 -41.49 8.45
N GLU A 109 -22.72 -40.51 8.63
CA GLU A 109 -23.41 -39.86 7.50
C GLU A 109 -22.46 -39.02 6.64
N LEU A 110 -21.45 -38.40 7.25
CA LEU A 110 -20.41 -37.66 6.53
C LEU A 110 -19.20 -38.52 6.19
N ARG A 111 -19.29 -39.85 6.36
CA ARG A 111 -18.25 -40.83 5.96
C ARG A 111 -16.86 -40.48 6.52
N GLY A 112 -16.81 -40.02 7.76
CA GLY A 112 -15.59 -39.60 8.44
C GLY A 112 -15.02 -38.25 7.99
N ALA A 113 -15.67 -37.52 7.06
CA ALA A 113 -15.17 -36.22 6.61
C ALA A 113 -15.20 -35.14 7.70
N ALA A 114 -16.05 -35.29 8.73
CA ALA A 114 -16.16 -34.36 9.85
C ALA A 114 -14.98 -34.46 10.83
N ALA A 115 -13.82 -33.94 10.42
CA ALA A 115 -12.58 -33.97 11.22
C ALA A 115 -12.64 -33.11 12.50
N SER A 116 -13.51 -32.09 12.56
CA SER A 116 -13.63 -31.18 13.70
C SER A 116 -15.09 -30.82 13.94
N VAL A 117 -15.63 -31.13 15.11
CA VAL A 117 -16.97 -30.71 15.54
C VAL A 117 -16.86 -30.03 16.88
N CYS A 118 -17.39 -28.82 16.99
CA CYS A 118 -17.41 -28.05 18.23
C CYS A 118 -18.71 -27.29 18.39
N TYR A 119 -18.99 -26.82 19.60
CA TYR A 119 -20.17 -26.02 19.87
C TYR A 119 -19.90 -24.84 20.80
N GLN A 120 -20.82 -23.88 20.79
CA GLN A 120 -20.91 -22.80 21.76
C GLN A 120 -22.34 -22.70 22.26
N LEU A 121 -22.49 -22.35 23.55
CA LEU A 121 -23.77 -22.04 24.15
C LEU A 121 -24.01 -20.53 24.11
N ALA A 122 -25.21 -20.12 23.71
CA ALA A 122 -25.66 -18.74 23.76
C ALA A 122 -26.66 -18.53 24.90
N ALA A 123 -26.32 -17.62 25.81
CA ALA A 123 -27.25 -17.10 26.80
C ALA A 123 -28.24 -16.15 26.09
N GLY A 124 -29.39 -16.70 25.67
CA GLY A 124 -30.47 -15.96 25.00
C GLY A 124 -30.27 -15.77 23.50
N ARG A 125 -30.83 -14.69 22.93
CA ARG A 125 -30.84 -14.43 21.48
C ARG A 125 -29.52 -13.86 20.95
N ALA A 126 -28.68 -13.28 21.80
CA ALA A 126 -27.38 -12.77 21.37
C ALA A 126 -26.47 -13.92 20.90
N ARG A 127 -25.53 -13.62 20.00
CA ARG A 127 -24.40 -14.52 19.75
C ARG A 127 -23.44 -14.45 20.94
N PRO A 128 -22.71 -15.53 21.26
CA PRO A 128 -21.65 -15.48 22.25
C PRO A 128 -20.66 -14.37 21.92
N PRO A 129 -20.07 -13.72 22.93
CA PRO A 129 -19.09 -12.67 22.71
C PRO A 129 -17.94 -13.21 21.86
N LYS A 130 -17.37 -12.32 21.04
CA LYS A 130 -16.29 -12.69 20.12
C LYS A 130 -15.06 -13.09 20.94
N GLY A 131 -14.77 -14.39 20.99
CA GLY A 131 -13.68 -14.96 21.80
C GLY A 131 -14.15 -15.90 22.92
N ALA A 132 -15.47 -16.10 23.08
CA ALA A 132 -15.99 -17.21 23.85
C ALA A 132 -15.33 -18.51 23.36
N PRO A 133 -14.87 -19.40 24.26
CA PRO A 133 -14.26 -20.65 23.84
C PRO A 133 -15.32 -21.55 23.18
N SER A 134 -14.90 -22.29 22.16
CA SER A 134 -15.70 -23.39 21.61
C SER A 134 -15.37 -24.67 22.37
N VAL A 135 -16.38 -25.49 22.67
CA VAL A 135 -16.23 -26.78 23.33
C VAL A 135 -16.08 -27.87 22.28
N PRO A 136 -15.02 -28.72 22.33
CA PRO A 136 -14.87 -29.81 21.37
C PRO A 136 -15.95 -30.86 21.61
N LEU A 137 -16.52 -31.35 20.52
CA LEU A 137 -17.43 -32.48 20.51
C LEU A 137 -16.82 -33.71 19.82
N HIS A 138 -16.09 -33.48 18.72
CA HIS A 138 -15.36 -34.51 18.01
C HIS A 138 -14.11 -33.92 17.38
N GLY A 139 -12.99 -34.65 17.47
CA GLY A 139 -11.71 -34.23 16.88
C GLY A 139 -11.11 -32.94 17.48
N PRO A 140 -10.05 -32.40 16.86
CA PRO A 140 -9.42 -31.15 17.29
C PRO A 140 -10.34 -29.93 17.10
N LEU A 141 -10.10 -28.85 17.86
CA LEU A 141 -10.81 -27.55 17.72
C LEU A 141 -10.40 -26.75 16.46
N HIS A 142 -9.52 -27.29 15.64
CA HIS A 142 -9.02 -26.69 14.42
C HIS A 142 -9.01 -27.74 13.31
N LEU A 143 -9.00 -27.27 12.07
CA LEU A 143 -8.84 -28.10 10.89
C LEU A 143 -7.55 -27.70 10.15
N LEU A 144 -6.97 -28.63 9.39
CA LEU A 144 -5.76 -28.37 8.61
C LEU A 144 -6.14 -27.84 7.23
N GLU A 145 -5.78 -26.60 6.98
CA GLU A 145 -5.96 -25.97 5.68
C GLU A 145 -4.66 -26.05 4.87
N GLN A 146 -4.74 -26.20 3.55
CA GLN A 146 -3.58 -26.01 2.68
C GLN A 146 -3.76 -24.80 1.77
N CYS A 147 -2.73 -23.96 1.71
CA CYS A 147 -2.69 -22.83 0.80
C CYS A 147 -1.26 -22.63 0.29
N ALA A 148 -1.10 -22.55 -1.03
CA ALA A 148 0.20 -22.39 -1.70
C ALA A 148 1.27 -23.38 -1.18
N GLY A 149 0.90 -24.66 -1.08
CA GLY A 149 1.81 -25.74 -0.66
C GLY A 149 2.15 -25.77 0.84
N ARG A 150 1.48 -24.97 1.68
CA ARG A 150 1.70 -24.96 3.13
C ARG A 150 0.46 -25.36 3.89
N SER A 151 0.65 -26.12 4.98
CA SER A 151 -0.41 -26.51 5.89
C SER A 151 -0.46 -25.60 7.12
N TYR A 152 -1.67 -25.22 7.54
CA TYR A 152 -1.89 -24.41 8.73
C TYR A 152 -3.21 -24.79 9.42
N ALA A 153 -3.18 -24.86 10.74
CA ALA A 153 -4.34 -25.06 11.59
C ALA A 153 -5.26 -23.83 11.57
N VAL A 154 -6.57 -24.04 11.40
CA VAL A 154 -7.59 -22.99 11.43
C VAL A 154 -8.74 -23.42 12.35
N SER A 155 -8.89 -22.72 13.47
CA SER A 155 -10.01 -22.86 14.40
C SER A 155 -11.30 -22.31 13.81
N ALA A 156 -12.45 -22.80 14.29
CA ALA A 156 -13.77 -22.40 13.78
C ALA A 156 -14.05 -20.89 13.86
N ASP A 157 -13.48 -20.22 14.85
CA ASP A 157 -13.62 -18.77 15.08
C ASP A 157 -12.57 -17.93 14.36
N THR A 158 -11.53 -18.55 13.83
CA THR A 158 -10.49 -17.86 13.07
C THR A 158 -11.02 -17.49 11.70
N LEU A 159 -10.74 -16.25 11.27
CA LEU A 159 -11.07 -15.83 9.92
C LEU A 159 -10.13 -16.56 8.95
N SER A 160 -10.71 -17.05 7.87
CA SER A 160 -9.96 -17.58 6.74
C SER A 160 -10.65 -17.10 5.48
N GLN A 161 -9.89 -17.02 4.39
CA GLN A 161 -10.45 -16.68 3.10
C GLN A 161 -11.47 -17.74 2.69
N VAL A 162 -12.66 -17.28 2.28
CA VAL A 162 -13.79 -18.19 2.04
C VAL A 162 -13.72 -18.88 0.68
N ASN A 163 -12.66 -18.64 -0.09
CA ASN A 163 -12.51 -19.05 -1.48
C ASN A 163 -11.08 -19.52 -1.69
N HIS A 164 -10.87 -20.84 -1.76
CA HIS A 164 -9.53 -21.43 -1.85
C HIS A 164 -8.76 -20.95 -3.08
N ALA A 165 -9.42 -20.86 -4.24
CA ALA A 165 -8.77 -20.53 -5.50
C ALA A 165 -8.15 -19.12 -5.45
N THR A 166 -8.95 -18.13 -5.04
CA THR A 166 -8.47 -16.74 -4.96
C THR A 166 -7.58 -16.50 -3.74
N ALA A 167 -7.77 -17.23 -2.63
CA ALA A 167 -6.84 -17.21 -1.50
C ALA A 167 -5.43 -17.68 -1.91
N ALA A 168 -5.35 -18.80 -2.64
CA ALA A 168 -4.08 -19.32 -3.13
C ALA A 168 -3.43 -18.37 -4.15
N ALA A 169 -4.21 -17.76 -5.04
CA ALA A 169 -3.72 -16.74 -5.96
C ALA A 169 -3.16 -15.52 -5.22
N LEU A 170 -3.84 -15.06 -4.17
CA LEU A 170 -3.39 -13.97 -3.32
C LEU A 170 -2.08 -14.29 -2.59
N VAL A 171 -1.98 -15.47 -1.97
CA VAL A 171 -0.74 -15.90 -1.31
C VAL A 171 0.41 -16.04 -2.31
N ARG A 172 0.20 -16.63 -3.49
CA ARG A 172 1.24 -16.69 -4.53
C ARG A 172 1.70 -15.31 -4.97
N GLN A 173 0.77 -14.38 -5.21
CA GLN A 173 1.11 -13.03 -5.65
C GLN A 173 1.93 -12.27 -4.60
N VAL A 174 1.49 -12.30 -3.34
CA VAL A 174 2.24 -11.65 -2.26
C VAL A 174 3.59 -12.33 -2.05
N GLY A 175 3.63 -13.65 -2.12
CA GLY A 175 4.86 -14.42 -2.06
C GLY A 175 5.85 -14.06 -3.18
N ALA A 176 5.36 -13.84 -4.40
CA ALA A 176 6.16 -13.38 -5.53
C ALA A 176 6.71 -11.95 -5.32
N TRP A 177 5.90 -11.02 -4.80
CA TRP A 177 6.36 -9.68 -4.43
C TRP A 177 7.49 -9.71 -3.41
N LEU A 178 7.40 -10.63 -2.45
CA LEU A 178 8.39 -10.81 -1.39
C LEU A 178 9.55 -11.75 -1.79
N ARG A 179 9.53 -12.29 -3.02
CA ARG A 179 10.49 -13.29 -3.53
C ARG A 179 10.65 -14.51 -2.62
N LEU A 180 9.55 -14.94 -2.02
CA LEU A 180 9.50 -16.12 -1.14
C LEU A 180 9.30 -17.41 -1.92
N HIS A 181 8.88 -17.29 -3.18
CA HIS A 181 8.72 -18.38 -4.12
C HIS A 181 9.47 -18.02 -5.42
N PRO A 182 10.07 -19.00 -6.11
CA PRO A 182 10.50 -18.79 -7.49
C PRO A 182 9.27 -18.37 -8.32
N PRO A 183 9.43 -17.46 -9.29
CA PRO A 183 8.33 -17.11 -10.17
C PRO A 183 7.89 -18.37 -10.92
N ASP A 184 6.61 -18.74 -10.81
CA ASP A 184 6.04 -19.80 -11.63
C ASP A 184 6.11 -19.38 -13.10
N GLU A 185 6.53 -20.29 -14.00
CA GLU A 185 6.49 -20.08 -15.45
C GLU A 185 5.03 -19.76 -15.85
N GLY A 186 4.77 -18.52 -16.26
CA GLY A 186 3.42 -18.05 -16.65
C GLY A 186 2.66 -17.23 -15.60
N SER A 187 3.26 -16.92 -14.45
CA SER A 187 2.62 -16.03 -13.46
C SER A 187 2.52 -14.56 -13.94
N ALA A 188 1.44 -13.90 -13.51
CA ALA A 188 1.04 -12.52 -13.84
C ALA A 188 2.16 -11.49 -13.58
N PRO A 189 2.10 -10.26 -14.15
CA PRO A 189 3.23 -9.34 -14.14
C PRO A 189 3.75 -9.11 -12.72
N VAL A 190 4.99 -9.50 -12.52
CA VAL A 190 5.75 -9.27 -11.30
C VAL A 190 5.77 -7.76 -11.05
N ALA A 191 5.65 -7.36 -9.77
CA ALA A 191 5.91 -5.98 -9.39
C ALA A 191 7.20 -5.48 -10.08
N PRO A 192 7.33 -4.17 -10.37
CA PRO A 192 8.55 -3.63 -10.97
C PRO A 192 9.78 -4.20 -10.24
N ARG A 193 10.75 -4.74 -10.99
CA ARG A 193 11.85 -5.57 -10.44
C ARG A 193 12.54 -4.91 -9.24
N ALA A 194 12.66 -3.57 -9.28
CA ALA A 194 13.17 -2.74 -8.20
C ALA A 194 12.30 -2.79 -6.92
N ALA A 195 10.99 -2.62 -7.04
CA ALA A 195 10.08 -2.69 -5.88
C ALA A 195 10.04 -4.09 -5.26
N ALA A 196 10.02 -5.14 -6.09
CA ALA A 196 10.13 -6.52 -5.61
C ALA A 196 11.48 -6.77 -4.92
N ALA A 197 12.56 -6.15 -5.39
CA ALA A 197 13.87 -6.23 -4.73
C ALA A 197 13.86 -5.50 -3.37
N VAL A 198 13.23 -4.33 -3.27
CA VAL A 198 13.06 -3.61 -1.99
C VAL A 198 12.26 -4.44 -1.00
N ALA A 199 11.14 -5.02 -1.44
CA ALA A 199 10.27 -5.83 -0.59
C ALA A 199 10.95 -7.13 -0.14
N ALA A 200 11.69 -7.81 -1.03
CA ALA A 200 12.49 -8.98 -0.69
C ALA A 200 13.65 -8.64 0.27
N ALA A 201 14.36 -7.53 0.03
CA ALA A 201 15.40 -7.06 0.94
C ALA A 201 14.83 -6.70 2.31
N ALA A 202 13.62 -6.13 2.37
CA ALA A 202 12.92 -5.89 3.64
C ALA A 202 12.55 -7.21 4.34
N ALA A 203 12.01 -8.18 3.61
CA ALA A 203 11.73 -9.51 4.17
C ALA A 203 12.99 -10.20 4.71
N ALA A 204 14.14 -10.00 4.06
CA ALA A 204 15.43 -10.60 4.44
C ALA A 204 16.11 -9.91 5.64
N ARG A 205 15.97 -8.58 5.81
CA ARG A 205 16.65 -7.79 6.85
C ARG A 205 16.13 -8.01 8.28
N GLY A 206 15.12 -8.86 8.46
CA GLY A 206 14.59 -9.22 9.78
C GLY A 206 13.40 -8.35 10.20
N GLY A 207 12.46 -8.97 10.91
CA GLY A 207 11.29 -8.31 11.50
C GLY A 207 10.16 -8.08 10.52
N ALA A 208 9.10 -8.89 10.61
CA ALA A 208 7.85 -8.64 9.92
C ALA A 208 6.70 -8.45 10.92
N ILE A 209 5.90 -7.40 10.71
CA ILE A 209 4.66 -7.21 11.46
C ILE A 209 3.50 -7.72 10.64
N VAL A 210 2.69 -8.63 11.18
CA VAL A 210 1.45 -9.06 10.51
C VAL A 210 0.25 -8.73 11.36
N THR A 211 -0.69 -7.96 10.79
CA THR A 211 -1.86 -7.47 11.52
C THR A 211 -3.20 -7.78 10.86
N GLY A 212 -4.23 -7.98 11.68
CA GLY A 212 -5.62 -8.13 11.27
C GLY A 212 -6.26 -9.45 11.72
N ARG A 213 -7.30 -9.91 11.03
CA ARG A 213 -8.02 -11.15 11.40
C ARG A 213 -7.44 -12.40 10.73
N ASP A 214 -6.68 -12.22 9.65
CA ASP A 214 -6.08 -13.29 8.83
C ASP A 214 -4.57 -13.43 9.09
N VAL A 215 -4.11 -13.05 10.30
CA VAL A 215 -2.68 -13.16 10.69
C VAL A 215 -2.14 -14.59 10.50
N ASN A 216 -3.02 -15.59 10.58
CA ASN A 216 -2.66 -16.98 10.43
C ASN A 216 -2.27 -17.34 8.98
N LEU A 217 -3.09 -16.95 8.01
CA LEU A 217 -2.80 -17.17 6.59
C LEU A 217 -1.59 -16.35 6.14
N PHE A 218 -1.59 -15.04 6.37
CA PHE A 218 -0.57 -14.15 5.80
C PHE A 218 0.71 -14.03 6.64
N GLY A 219 0.65 -14.36 7.94
CA GLY A 219 1.84 -14.38 8.80
C GLY A 219 2.73 -15.57 8.52
N LEU A 220 2.16 -16.77 8.52
CA LEU A 220 2.92 -18.01 8.53
C LEU A 220 2.99 -18.69 7.16
N ALA A 221 1.98 -18.51 6.31
CA ALA A 221 2.03 -19.07 4.95
C ALA A 221 2.88 -18.24 3.98
N LEU A 222 3.21 -16.99 4.30
CA LEU A 222 4.11 -16.18 3.46
C LEU A 222 5.55 -16.23 3.98
N LEU A 223 5.81 -15.82 5.21
CA LEU A 223 7.15 -15.49 5.71
C LEU A 223 7.95 -16.74 6.16
N ALA A 224 8.44 -17.50 5.16
CA ALA A 224 9.16 -18.77 5.30
C ALA A 224 10.68 -18.76 5.60
N PRO A 225 11.48 -17.69 5.44
CA PRO A 225 12.92 -17.82 5.68
C PRO A 225 13.18 -18.12 7.16
N ARG A 226 13.88 -19.22 7.47
CA ARG A 226 14.29 -19.57 8.84
C ARG A 226 15.03 -18.36 9.44
N GLY A 227 14.64 -17.93 10.64
CA GLY A 227 15.36 -16.90 11.39
C GLY A 227 14.76 -15.48 11.38
N THR A 228 13.85 -15.12 10.45
CA THR A 228 13.18 -13.81 10.50
C THR A 228 12.28 -13.73 11.75
N PRO A 229 12.50 -12.76 12.67
CA PRO A 229 11.58 -12.50 13.77
C PRO A 229 10.21 -12.09 13.21
N LEU A 230 9.16 -12.75 13.68
CA LEU A 230 7.78 -12.47 13.27
C LEU A 230 7.04 -11.87 14.46
N ARG A 231 6.50 -10.67 14.28
CA ARG A 231 5.64 -9.98 15.25
C ARG A 231 4.20 -10.05 14.75
N LEU A 232 3.37 -10.81 15.43
CA LEU A 232 1.96 -10.95 15.09
C LEU A 232 1.12 -10.00 15.95
N VAL A 233 0.17 -9.29 15.34
CA VAL A 233 -0.76 -8.39 16.02
C VAL A 233 -2.17 -8.71 15.57
N THR A 234 -3.01 -9.26 16.44
CA THR A 234 -4.40 -9.54 16.07
C THR A 234 -5.35 -9.21 17.20
N HIS A 235 -6.54 -8.73 16.84
CA HIS A 235 -7.67 -8.56 17.75
C HIS A 235 -8.59 -9.79 17.83
N CYS A 236 -8.11 -10.95 17.38
CA CYS A 236 -8.85 -12.21 17.37
C CYS A 236 -8.08 -13.28 18.13
N ARG A 237 -8.60 -13.67 19.30
CA ARG A 237 -7.97 -14.66 20.18
C ARG A 237 -7.72 -16.00 19.49
N SER A 238 -8.69 -16.48 18.71
CA SER A 238 -8.54 -17.74 17.98
C SER A 238 -7.50 -17.63 16.87
N ALA A 239 -7.46 -16.49 16.15
CA ALA A 239 -6.45 -16.28 15.12
C ALA A 239 -5.03 -16.21 15.70
N PHE A 240 -4.90 -15.67 16.92
CA PHE A 240 -3.66 -15.68 17.67
C PHE A 240 -3.23 -17.09 18.06
N ALA A 241 -4.15 -17.86 18.67
CA ALA A 241 -3.89 -19.23 19.11
C ALA A 241 -3.48 -20.13 17.93
N ASP A 242 -4.17 -20.01 16.80
CA ASP A 242 -3.83 -20.73 15.59
C ASP A 242 -2.46 -20.33 15.05
N ALA A 243 -2.15 -19.03 15.03
CA ALA A 243 -0.86 -18.57 14.58
C ALA A 243 0.28 -19.06 15.49
N ALA A 244 0.08 -19.07 16.81
CA ALA A 244 1.06 -19.64 17.74
C ALA A 244 1.23 -21.16 17.53
N LEU A 245 0.13 -21.89 17.29
CA LEU A 245 0.19 -23.32 16.94
C LEU A 245 0.97 -23.56 15.65
N ASN A 246 0.68 -22.79 14.60
CA ASN A 246 1.33 -22.93 13.31
C ASN A 246 2.81 -22.52 13.34
N ALA A 247 3.17 -21.50 14.11
CA ALA A 247 4.56 -21.14 14.35
C ALA A 247 5.35 -22.31 14.98
N ARG A 248 4.77 -22.97 16.00
CA ARG A 248 5.36 -24.16 16.63
C ARG A 248 5.52 -25.31 15.65
N ARG A 249 4.50 -25.61 14.84
CA ARG A 249 4.57 -26.68 13.81
C ARG A 249 5.63 -26.41 12.74
N MET A 250 5.90 -25.14 12.45
CA MET A 250 6.97 -24.72 11.54
C MET A 250 8.37 -24.67 12.21
N GLY A 251 8.50 -25.11 13.47
CA GLY A 251 9.77 -25.12 14.20
C GLY A 251 10.29 -23.72 14.55
N ARG A 252 9.42 -22.71 14.64
CA ARG A 252 9.81 -21.33 14.95
C ARG A 252 9.91 -21.13 16.47
N ARG A 253 11.13 -21.11 16.99
CA ARG A 253 11.40 -20.81 18.41
C ARG A 253 11.27 -19.32 18.78
N HIS A 254 11.33 -18.41 17.79
CA HIS A 254 11.36 -16.94 17.98
C HIS A 254 10.22 -16.20 17.27
N ALA A 255 9.02 -16.80 17.21
CA ALA A 255 7.84 -16.05 16.81
C ALA A 255 7.26 -15.37 18.07
N THR A 256 7.50 -14.07 18.23
CA THR A 256 6.82 -13.32 19.29
C THR A 256 5.45 -12.91 18.76
N ALA A 257 4.42 -13.60 19.23
CA ALA A 257 3.06 -13.21 18.96
C ALA A 257 2.59 -12.30 20.10
N ALA A 258 2.06 -11.12 19.79
CA ALA A 258 1.35 -10.27 20.74
C ALA A 258 -0.16 -10.28 20.39
N TRP A 259 -1.01 -10.43 21.40
CA TRP A 259 -2.47 -10.47 21.23
C TRP A 259 -3.12 -9.23 21.82
N LEU A 260 -3.80 -8.43 21.01
CA LEU A 260 -4.57 -7.29 21.53
C LEU A 260 -6.05 -7.63 21.59
N VAL A 261 -6.79 -7.00 22.50
CA VAL A 261 -8.26 -7.00 22.47
C VAL A 261 -8.83 -5.81 21.67
N ALA A 262 -7.99 -4.87 21.24
CA ALA A 262 -8.46 -3.53 20.84
C ALA A 262 -8.20 -3.14 19.38
N ARG A 263 -9.02 -2.19 18.89
CA ARG A 263 -8.94 -1.58 17.54
C ARG A 263 -8.46 -0.13 17.62
N GLY A 264 -8.00 0.40 16.48
CA GLY A 264 -7.72 1.83 16.32
C GLY A 264 -6.48 2.27 17.09
N GLU A 265 -6.65 3.23 18.01
CA GLU A 265 -5.54 3.84 18.76
C GLU A 265 -4.71 2.84 19.56
N ARG A 266 -5.33 1.81 20.13
CA ARG A 266 -4.59 0.77 20.87
C ARG A 266 -3.73 -0.09 19.95
N THR A 267 -4.24 -0.43 18.76
CA THR A 267 -3.43 -1.11 17.73
C THR A 267 -2.27 -0.20 17.31
N ALA A 268 -2.51 1.10 17.13
CA ALA A 268 -1.48 2.07 16.80
C ALA A 268 -0.41 2.21 17.90
N ALA A 269 -0.82 2.22 19.17
CA ALA A 269 0.08 2.28 20.32
C ALA A 269 0.97 1.02 20.40
N LEU A 270 0.40 -0.17 20.24
CA LEU A 270 1.21 -1.39 20.21
C LEU A 270 2.15 -1.42 19.02
N LEU A 271 1.73 -0.99 17.83
CA LEU A 271 2.63 -0.92 16.67
C LEU A 271 3.84 -0.03 16.97
N ARG A 272 3.65 1.10 17.66
CA ARG A 272 4.74 1.96 18.13
C ARG A 272 5.62 1.27 19.16
N ALA A 273 5.04 0.60 20.16
CA ALA A 273 5.79 -0.13 21.19
C ALA A 273 6.62 -1.27 20.60
N LEU A 274 6.04 -2.06 19.69
CA LEU A 274 6.72 -3.14 18.97
C LEU A 274 7.85 -2.64 18.07
N ALA A 275 7.80 -1.38 17.63
CA ALA A 275 8.86 -0.78 16.83
C ALA A 275 9.96 -0.14 17.66
N ALA A 276 9.63 0.34 18.86
CA ALA A 276 10.60 0.79 19.86
C ALA A 276 11.36 -0.37 20.53
N ASP A 277 11.13 -1.60 20.07
CA ASP A 277 11.65 -2.83 20.65
C ASP A 277 11.42 -2.92 22.16
N ALA A 278 10.27 -2.41 22.61
CA ALA A 278 9.89 -2.48 24.01
C ALA A 278 9.92 -3.94 24.47
N PRO A 279 10.48 -4.23 25.66
CA PRO A 279 10.62 -5.60 26.16
C PRO A 279 9.26 -6.30 26.16
N HIS A 280 9.24 -7.61 25.90
CA HIS A 280 8.01 -8.40 25.79
C HIS A 280 7.02 -8.14 26.94
N ALA A 281 7.52 -7.93 28.16
CA ALA A 281 6.73 -7.56 29.32
C ALA A 281 5.87 -6.29 29.14
N ALA A 282 6.33 -5.27 28.41
CA ALA A 282 5.56 -4.05 28.15
C ALA A 282 4.47 -4.27 27.08
N ALA A 283 4.76 -5.09 26.07
CA ALA A 283 3.76 -5.51 25.09
C ALA A 283 2.70 -6.41 25.74
N ASP A 284 3.12 -7.36 26.58
CA ASP A 284 2.25 -8.25 27.33
C ASP A 284 1.40 -7.46 28.33
N ALA A 285 1.97 -6.49 29.06
CA ALA A 285 1.21 -5.59 29.93
C ALA A 285 0.15 -4.77 29.16
N LEU A 286 0.44 -4.32 27.94
CA LEU A 286 -0.55 -3.66 27.05
C LEU A 286 -1.63 -4.63 26.53
N CYS A 287 -1.32 -5.92 26.43
CA CYS A 287 -2.24 -6.97 25.99
C CYS A 287 -3.14 -7.47 27.14
N ASP A 288 -2.58 -7.57 28.34
CA ASP A 288 -3.22 -8.08 29.56
C ASP A 288 -3.96 -7.01 30.36
N ALA A 289 -3.61 -5.73 30.19
CA ALA A 289 -4.39 -4.63 30.72
C ALA A 289 -5.81 -4.72 30.15
N ARG A 290 -6.74 -5.21 30.97
CA ARG A 290 -8.18 -4.99 30.80
C ARG A 290 -8.41 -3.49 30.86
N TRP A 291 -8.22 -2.81 29.74
CA TRP A 291 -8.57 -1.41 29.65
C TRP A 291 -10.09 -1.34 29.76
N PRO A 292 -10.62 -0.66 30.79
CA PRO A 292 -12.04 -0.67 31.11
C PRO A 292 -12.84 -0.30 29.86
N GLU A 293 -13.88 -1.07 29.56
CA GLU A 293 -14.62 -0.93 28.30
C GLU A 293 -15.37 0.41 28.20
N HIS A 294 -15.48 1.20 29.27
CA HIS A 294 -16.05 2.54 29.25
C HIS A 294 -15.44 3.44 30.36
N GLY A 295 -14.88 4.60 29.98
CA GLY A 295 -14.80 5.80 30.84
C GLY A 295 -13.71 5.93 31.91
N GLU A 296 -12.97 4.90 32.28
CA GLU A 296 -11.93 5.02 33.31
C GLU A 296 -10.54 5.29 32.71
N GLU A 297 -9.86 6.29 33.31
CA GLU A 297 -8.50 6.71 32.97
C GLU A 297 -7.51 5.57 33.31
N PRO A 298 -6.53 5.26 32.45
CA PRO A 298 -5.59 4.17 32.72
C PRO A 298 -4.77 4.45 33.99
N PRO A 299 -4.45 3.41 34.78
CA PRO A 299 -3.57 3.58 35.93
C PRO A 299 -2.19 4.07 35.48
N PRO A 300 -1.52 4.92 36.28
CA PRO A 300 -0.17 5.39 35.97
C PRO A 300 0.79 4.20 35.84
N PRO A 301 1.81 4.29 34.98
CA PRO A 301 2.77 3.22 34.81
C PRO A 301 3.46 2.90 36.16
N PRO A 302 3.74 1.62 36.47
CA PRO A 302 4.43 1.25 37.69
C PRO A 302 5.81 1.93 37.78
N PRO A 303 6.30 2.23 38.99
CA PRO A 303 7.62 2.84 39.18
C PRO A 303 8.71 1.96 38.56
N ALA A 304 9.65 2.59 37.86
CA ALA A 304 10.70 1.90 37.12
C ALA A 304 11.56 1.05 38.06
N ALA A 305 11.50 -0.28 37.90
CA ALA A 305 12.44 -1.20 38.53
C ALA A 305 13.86 -0.96 37.97
N ALA A 306 14.87 -1.34 38.76
CA ALA A 306 16.28 -1.23 38.39
C ALA A 306 16.53 -1.79 36.98
N PRO A 307 17.35 -1.10 36.15
CA PRO A 307 17.54 -1.49 34.76
C PRO A 307 18.14 -2.91 34.70
N PRO A 308 17.50 -3.86 33.99
CA PRO A 308 18.07 -5.18 33.79
C PRO A 308 19.42 -5.07 33.06
N PRO A 309 20.29 -6.09 33.15
CA PRO A 309 21.54 -6.13 32.39
C PRO A 309 21.27 -5.83 30.91
N PRO A 310 22.20 -5.15 30.21
CA PRO A 310 21.99 -4.74 28.83
C PRO A 310 21.64 -5.98 27.99
N PRO A 311 20.50 -5.98 27.30
CA PRO A 311 20.05 -7.14 26.56
C PRO A 311 21.07 -7.50 25.46
N PRO A 312 21.13 -8.76 25.02
CA PRO A 312 21.78 -9.11 23.77
C PRO A 312 21.31 -8.15 22.67
N SER A 313 22.21 -7.78 21.75
CA SER A 313 21.98 -6.75 20.72
C SER A 313 20.55 -6.77 20.20
N ALA A 314 19.84 -5.65 20.39
CA ALA A 314 18.43 -5.51 20.08
C ALA A 314 18.13 -6.02 18.66
N PRO A 315 17.10 -6.86 18.46
CA PRO A 315 16.72 -7.31 17.12
C PRO A 315 16.50 -6.10 16.19
N PRO A 316 16.89 -6.21 14.91
CA PRO A 316 16.74 -5.11 13.98
C PRO A 316 15.27 -4.68 13.89
N PRO A 317 15.00 -3.38 13.74
CA PRO A 317 13.64 -2.88 13.61
C PRO A 317 12.95 -3.48 12.39
N PRO A 318 11.62 -3.67 12.44
CA PRO A 318 10.90 -4.33 11.37
C PRO A 318 10.95 -3.47 10.12
N SER A 319 11.32 -4.07 9.00
CA SER A 319 11.39 -3.37 7.71
C SER A 319 10.25 -3.75 6.75
N LEU A 320 9.43 -4.74 7.11
CA LEU A 320 8.26 -5.19 6.37
C LEU A 320 7.02 -5.27 7.29
N ALA A 321 5.87 -4.86 6.76
CA ALA A 321 4.57 -5.18 7.38
C ALA A 321 3.62 -5.82 6.36
N ILE A 322 2.75 -6.70 6.84
CA ILE A 322 1.61 -7.24 6.10
C ILE A 322 0.34 -6.93 6.89
N VAL A 323 -0.55 -6.16 6.30
CA VAL A 323 -1.77 -5.66 6.94
C VAL A 323 -2.96 -6.28 6.24
N THR A 324 -3.84 -6.92 7.01
CA THR A 324 -5.13 -7.43 6.52
C THR A 324 -6.26 -6.62 7.11
N ALA A 325 -6.98 -5.92 6.24
CA ALA A 325 -8.07 -5.05 6.58
C ALA A 325 -9.43 -5.70 6.28
N GLY A 326 -10.39 -5.48 7.18
CA GLY A 326 -11.79 -5.81 6.89
C GLY A 326 -12.45 -4.75 6.02
N ARG A 327 -13.77 -4.86 5.83
CA ARG A 327 -14.58 -3.93 5.03
C ARG A 327 -14.56 -2.46 5.52
N ARG A 328 -14.09 -2.22 6.74
CA ARG A 328 -13.98 -0.89 7.35
C ARG A 328 -12.56 -0.33 7.34
N GLY A 329 -11.61 -1.02 6.70
CA GLY A 329 -10.20 -0.64 6.79
C GLY A 329 -9.58 -0.97 8.14
N VAL A 330 -8.38 -0.43 8.37
CA VAL A 330 -7.67 -0.37 9.65
C VAL A 330 -7.82 0.99 10.33
N GLY A 331 -8.16 2.04 9.58
CA GLY A 331 -8.42 3.38 10.07
C GLY A 331 -7.17 4.25 10.24
N PRO A 332 -7.37 5.57 10.39
CA PRO A 332 -6.32 6.58 10.26
C PRO A 332 -5.20 6.44 11.31
N HIS A 333 -5.52 6.11 12.56
CA HIS A 333 -4.51 5.93 13.62
C HIS A 333 -3.55 4.77 13.33
N VAL A 334 -4.07 3.67 12.78
CA VAL A 334 -3.24 2.52 12.39
C VAL A 334 -2.39 2.88 11.17
N CYS A 335 -2.96 3.56 10.18
CA CYS A 335 -2.20 4.06 9.03
C CYS A 335 -1.07 5.03 9.46
N ALA A 336 -1.35 5.94 10.40
CA ALA A 336 -0.35 6.85 10.95
C ALA A 336 0.77 6.11 11.70
N ALA A 337 0.43 5.11 12.51
CA ALA A 337 1.43 4.26 13.17
C ALA A 337 2.30 3.52 12.14
N LEU A 338 1.68 2.86 11.15
CA LEU A 338 2.41 2.18 10.07
C LEU A 338 3.35 3.12 9.29
N ARG A 339 2.95 4.38 9.07
CA ARG A 339 3.81 5.41 8.46
C ARG A 339 4.96 5.85 9.34
N ALA A 340 4.77 5.89 10.66
CA ALA A 340 5.81 6.24 11.61
C ALA A 340 6.85 5.11 11.78
N LEU A 341 6.48 3.87 11.45
CA LEU A 341 7.40 2.74 11.48
C LEU A 341 8.49 2.86 10.40
N PRO A 342 9.73 2.40 10.66
CA PRO A 342 10.82 2.39 9.69
C PRO A 342 10.67 1.29 8.60
N LEU A 343 9.42 1.01 8.18
CA LEU A 343 9.09 0.04 7.15
C LEU A 343 9.63 0.50 5.80
N ARG A 344 10.32 -0.40 5.10
CA ARG A 344 10.69 -0.23 3.68
C ARG A 344 9.59 -0.72 2.75
N ALA A 345 8.81 -1.70 3.18
CA ALA A 345 7.69 -2.25 2.44
C ALA A 345 6.49 -2.52 3.34
N LEU A 346 5.31 -2.42 2.76
CA LEU A 346 4.03 -2.70 3.38
C LEU A 346 3.16 -3.42 2.34
N VAL A 347 2.73 -4.63 2.64
CA VAL A 347 1.69 -5.33 1.87
C VAL A 347 0.35 -5.03 2.55
N TYR A 348 -0.54 -4.35 1.84
CA TYR A 348 -1.86 -3.99 2.37
C TYR A 348 -2.93 -4.79 1.63
N ILE A 349 -3.67 -5.65 2.34
CA ILE A 349 -4.68 -6.56 1.80
C ILE A 349 -6.05 -6.13 2.33
N SER A 350 -7.04 -5.99 1.45
CA SER A 350 -8.41 -5.66 1.83
C SER A 350 -9.42 -6.44 1.02
N CYS A 351 -10.60 -6.65 1.62
CA CYS A 351 -11.77 -7.23 0.96
C CYS A 351 -12.76 -6.17 0.45
N CYS A 352 -12.36 -4.89 0.43
CA CYS A 352 -13.21 -3.77 0.02
C CYS A 352 -12.38 -2.63 -0.58
N ASP A 353 -12.56 -2.39 -1.89
CA ASP A 353 -11.91 -1.32 -2.66
C ASP A 353 -12.10 0.06 -1.98
N GLY A 354 -13.31 0.35 -1.47
CA GLY A 354 -13.62 1.64 -0.83
C GLY A 354 -12.79 1.92 0.43
N SER A 355 -12.75 0.97 1.37
CA SER A 355 -11.92 1.14 2.58
C SER A 355 -10.43 1.12 2.30
N LEU A 356 -10.01 0.37 1.28
CA LEU A 356 -8.62 0.35 0.84
C LEU A 356 -8.21 1.71 0.27
N ALA A 357 -9.06 2.34 -0.55
CA ALA A 357 -8.79 3.68 -1.06
C ALA A 357 -8.66 4.70 0.07
N ALA A 358 -9.57 4.67 1.05
CA ALA A 358 -9.54 5.55 2.22
C ALA A 358 -8.25 5.37 3.05
N ASP A 359 -7.89 4.13 3.38
CA ASP A 359 -6.67 3.85 4.15
C ASP A 359 -5.40 4.18 3.34
N ALA A 360 -5.40 3.91 2.02
CA ALA A 360 -4.28 4.24 1.15
C ALA A 360 -4.09 5.76 1.04
N ALA A 361 -5.15 6.58 1.08
CA ALA A 361 -5.01 8.03 1.17
C ALA A 361 -4.24 8.47 2.43
N HIS A 362 -4.37 7.73 3.53
CA HIS A 362 -3.58 7.95 4.75
C HIS A 362 -2.17 7.36 4.69
N LEU A 363 -1.94 6.29 3.93
CA LEU A 363 -0.64 5.61 3.84
C LEU A 363 0.29 6.26 2.82
N LEU A 364 -0.26 6.86 1.76
CA LEU A 364 0.50 7.49 0.68
C LEU A 364 0.84 8.96 1.00
N GLY A 365 1.80 9.52 0.26
CA GLY A 365 2.16 10.94 0.35
C GLY A 365 3.50 11.19 1.06
N GLU A 366 3.68 12.39 1.61
CA GLU A 366 4.92 12.82 2.29
C GLU A 366 5.28 11.91 3.46
N GLY A 367 6.49 11.37 3.48
CA GLY A 367 6.94 10.42 4.50
C GLY A 367 6.14 9.11 4.53
N GLY A 368 5.29 8.88 3.53
CA GLY A 368 4.45 7.71 3.39
C GLY A 368 5.03 6.69 2.42
N PHE A 369 4.14 5.89 1.86
CA PHE A 369 4.47 4.89 0.86
C PHE A 369 4.11 5.34 -0.55
N ALA A 370 4.58 4.60 -1.54
CA ALA A 370 4.13 4.64 -2.93
C ALA A 370 3.54 3.27 -3.30
N VAL A 371 2.55 3.27 -4.19
CA VAL A 371 2.00 2.03 -4.76
C VAL A 371 2.99 1.50 -5.80
N ALA A 372 3.67 0.40 -5.50
CA ALA A 372 4.53 -0.28 -6.45
C ALA A 372 3.81 -1.33 -7.28
N SER A 373 2.81 -1.99 -6.69
CA SER A 373 2.05 -3.02 -7.38
C SER A 373 0.68 -3.17 -6.75
N ALA A 374 -0.27 -3.66 -7.53
CA ALA A 374 -1.62 -3.95 -7.12
C ALA A 374 -2.09 -5.25 -7.75
N ALA A 375 -2.89 -6.02 -7.03
CA ALA A 375 -3.55 -7.22 -7.53
C ALA A 375 -4.99 -7.25 -7.03
N ARG A 376 -5.90 -7.78 -7.83
CA ARG A 376 -7.33 -7.89 -7.48
C ARG A 376 -7.78 -9.34 -7.52
N TYR A 377 -8.79 -9.63 -6.71
CA TYR A 377 -9.29 -10.97 -6.49
C TYR A 377 -10.80 -10.95 -6.43
N ASP A 378 -11.44 -11.80 -7.22
CA ASP A 378 -12.87 -12.02 -7.10
C ASP A 378 -13.15 -13.04 -5.98
N HIS A 379 -12.88 -12.65 -4.72
CA HIS A 379 -13.14 -13.53 -3.57
C HIS A 379 -14.63 -13.86 -3.40
N PHE A 380 -15.50 -12.98 -3.89
CA PHE A 380 -16.95 -13.04 -3.68
C PHE A 380 -17.70 -12.82 -5.00
N PRO A 381 -17.61 -13.75 -5.97
CA PRO A 381 -18.38 -13.68 -7.20
C PRO A 381 -19.85 -13.43 -6.94
N ARG A 382 -20.48 -12.65 -7.82
CA ARG A 382 -21.90 -12.27 -7.72
C ARG A 382 -22.22 -11.38 -6.50
N SER A 383 -21.21 -10.72 -5.94
CA SER A 383 -21.40 -9.66 -4.94
C SER A 383 -20.75 -8.36 -5.39
N ALA A 384 -21.05 -7.27 -4.69
CA ALA A 384 -20.38 -5.98 -4.90
C ALA A 384 -18.95 -5.93 -4.33
N PHE A 385 -18.52 -6.96 -3.58
CA PHE A 385 -17.23 -6.96 -2.89
C PHE A 385 -16.13 -7.57 -3.75
N ARG A 386 -14.98 -6.90 -3.80
CA ARG A 386 -13.77 -7.36 -4.46
C ARG A 386 -12.61 -7.31 -3.49
N GLY A 387 -11.75 -8.32 -3.57
CA GLY A 387 -10.47 -8.34 -2.87
C GLY A 387 -9.42 -7.57 -3.63
N ALA A 388 -8.51 -6.94 -2.90
CA ALA A 388 -7.34 -6.31 -3.48
C ALA A 388 -6.16 -6.38 -2.51
N ALA A 389 -4.96 -6.45 -3.08
CA ALA A 389 -3.71 -6.32 -2.37
C ALA A 389 -2.88 -5.22 -3.03
N LEU A 390 -2.21 -4.41 -2.23
CA LEU A 390 -1.24 -3.42 -2.66
C LEU A 390 0.13 -3.79 -2.10
N LEU A 391 1.15 -3.77 -2.96
CA LEU A 391 2.52 -3.63 -2.53
C LEU A 391 2.83 -2.14 -2.43
N LEU A 392 3.00 -1.69 -1.20
CA LEU A 392 3.42 -0.34 -0.88
C LEU A 392 4.89 -0.36 -0.50
N VAL A 393 5.67 0.56 -1.05
CA VAL A 393 7.11 0.69 -0.75
C VAL A 393 7.40 2.10 -0.32
N ARG A 394 8.22 2.24 0.74
CA ARG A 394 8.64 3.55 1.21
C ARG A 394 9.67 4.07 0.21
N ARG A 395 9.41 5.26 -0.34
CA ARG A 395 10.29 5.89 -1.31
C ARG A 395 11.70 6.00 -0.72
N PRO A 396 12.74 5.52 -1.41
CA PRO A 396 14.08 5.92 -1.06
C PRO A 396 14.11 7.44 -1.14
N PRO A 397 14.60 8.13 -0.11
CA PRO A 397 14.86 9.54 -0.25
C PRO A 397 15.88 9.70 -1.38
N ALA A 398 15.54 10.59 -2.30
CA ALA A 398 16.22 10.67 -3.56
C ALA A 398 16.49 12.11 -3.94
N LEU A 399 17.61 12.31 -4.62
CA LEU A 399 18.04 13.61 -5.09
C LEU A 399 18.02 13.63 -6.61
N LEU A 400 17.24 14.55 -7.19
CA LEU A 400 17.19 14.80 -8.62
C LEU A 400 17.91 16.09 -8.96
N LEU A 401 18.91 15.95 -9.82
CA LEU A 401 19.83 17.02 -10.21
C LEU A 401 19.66 17.28 -11.71
N PRO A 402 18.82 18.24 -12.12
CA PRO A 402 18.75 18.63 -13.51
C PRO A 402 19.99 19.48 -13.85
N VAL A 403 20.79 18.98 -14.78
CA VAL A 403 22.00 19.63 -15.29
C VAL A 403 21.74 20.07 -16.72
N GLY A 404 21.96 21.34 -17.00
CA GLY A 404 21.63 21.94 -18.29
C GLY A 404 21.91 23.43 -18.31
N PRO A 405 22.09 24.05 -19.48
CA PRO A 405 22.24 25.50 -19.59
C PRO A 405 20.97 26.21 -19.15
N ALA A 406 21.06 27.50 -18.86
CA ALA A 406 19.87 28.31 -18.62
C ALA A 406 18.94 28.26 -19.84
N GLY A 407 17.63 28.24 -19.62
CA GLY A 407 16.64 28.11 -20.71
C GLY A 407 16.33 26.66 -21.13
N SER A 408 17.11 25.66 -20.69
CA SER A 408 16.93 24.25 -21.08
C SER A 408 15.66 23.56 -20.55
N GLY A 409 14.75 24.28 -19.90
CA GLY A 409 13.51 23.70 -19.37
C GLY A 409 13.64 22.98 -18.02
N LYS A 410 14.78 23.06 -17.31
CA LYS A 410 14.95 22.43 -15.98
C LYS A 410 13.84 22.83 -15.00
N SER A 411 13.60 24.12 -14.83
CA SER A 411 12.56 24.62 -13.92
C SER A 411 11.17 24.16 -14.34
N THR A 412 10.90 24.05 -15.65
CA THR A 412 9.65 23.51 -16.20
C THR A 412 9.49 22.04 -15.83
N LEU A 413 10.52 21.21 -16.03
CA LEU A 413 10.54 19.81 -15.59
C LEU A 413 10.27 19.72 -14.08
N CYS A 414 10.94 20.55 -13.28
CA CYS A 414 10.81 20.52 -11.82
C CYS A 414 9.40 20.88 -11.35
N ARG A 415 8.76 21.88 -11.98
CA ARG A 415 7.36 22.24 -11.71
C ARG A 415 6.42 21.12 -12.15
N ALA A 416 6.63 20.55 -13.34
CA ALA A 416 5.84 19.44 -13.84
C ALA A 416 5.94 18.22 -12.91
N LEU A 417 7.15 17.87 -12.45
CA LEU A 417 7.37 16.81 -11.45
C LEU A 417 6.62 17.09 -10.15
N ARG A 418 6.66 18.33 -9.64
CA ARG A 418 5.95 18.72 -8.42
C ARG A 418 4.43 18.64 -8.58
N LEU A 419 3.90 19.02 -9.74
CA LEU A 419 2.46 18.98 -10.04
C LEU A 419 1.95 17.55 -10.23
N ALA A 420 2.75 16.68 -10.87
CA ALA A 420 2.38 15.29 -11.14
C ALA A 420 2.60 14.37 -9.91
N ALA A 421 3.52 14.72 -9.01
CA ALA A 421 3.76 13.93 -7.81
C ALA A 421 2.65 14.13 -6.75
N PRO A 422 2.33 13.10 -5.93
CA PRO A 422 1.43 13.26 -4.80
C PRO A 422 1.83 14.42 -3.89
N PRO A 423 0.88 15.09 -3.21
CA PRO A 423 1.19 16.19 -2.30
C PRO A 423 2.32 15.82 -1.31
N GLY A 424 3.33 16.69 -1.25
CA GLY A 424 4.54 16.52 -0.44
C GLY A 424 5.49 15.40 -0.91
N GLY A 425 5.22 14.77 -2.05
CA GLY A 425 6.08 13.75 -2.65
C GLY A 425 7.34 14.29 -3.32
N VAL A 426 7.33 15.58 -3.68
CA VAL A 426 8.47 16.30 -4.28
C VAL A 426 8.73 17.57 -3.49
N ARG A 427 9.96 17.75 -3.04
CA ARG A 427 10.46 19.02 -2.50
C ARG A 427 11.30 19.71 -3.56
N LEU A 428 10.75 20.76 -4.15
CA LEU A 428 11.47 21.63 -5.08
C LEU A 428 12.28 22.67 -4.30
N VAL A 429 13.59 22.69 -4.50
CA VAL A 429 14.49 23.73 -3.99
C VAL A 429 14.80 24.70 -5.13
N PRO A 430 14.27 25.95 -5.08
CA PRO A 430 14.48 26.93 -6.13
C PRO A 430 15.84 27.61 -5.96
N ARG A 431 16.92 26.90 -6.32
CA ARG A 431 18.31 27.30 -6.07
C ARG A 431 18.63 28.66 -6.69
N ASP A 432 18.19 28.90 -7.92
CA ASP A 432 18.48 30.16 -8.61
C ASP A 432 17.80 31.34 -7.89
N ALA A 433 16.55 31.15 -7.42
CA ALA A 433 15.84 32.16 -6.62
C ALA A 433 16.52 32.39 -5.26
N LEU A 434 17.00 31.32 -4.60
CA LEU A 434 17.74 31.44 -3.35
C LEU A 434 19.05 32.23 -3.56
N LEU A 435 19.79 31.96 -4.63
CA LEU A 435 21.00 32.71 -4.95
C LEU A 435 20.70 34.19 -5.26
N ALA A 436 19.64 34.45 -6.03
CA ALA A 436 19.21 35.81 -6.33
C ALA A 436 18.81 36.59 -5.07
N ALA A 437 18.08 35.95 -4.16
CA ALA A 437 17.69 36.55 -2.88
C ALA A 437 18.92 36.90 -2.00
N GLU A 438 19.92 36.01 -1.93
CA GLU A 438 21.16 36.31 -1.21
C GLU A 438 21.92 37.49 -1.82
N ARG A 439 21.95 37.59 -3.16
CA ARG A 439 22.58 38.71 -3.88
C ARG A 439 21.85 40.02 -3.65
N ALA A 440 20.52 39.99 -3.69
CA ALA A 440 19.68 41.15 -3.38
C ALA A 440 19.87 41.63 -1.93
N ALA A 441 20.18 40.73 -1.01
CA ALA A 441 20.53 41.04 0.37
C ALA A 441 21.98 41.56 0.56
N GLY A 442 22.68 41.94 -0.52
CA GLY A 442 24.03 42.52 -0.46
C GLY A 442 25.16 41.50 -0.27
N ALA A 443 24.88 40.19 -0.32
CA ALA A 443 25.92 39.19 -0.19
C ALA A 443 26.90 39.23 -1.37
N SER A 444 28.21 39.13 -1.09
CA SER A 444 29.20 38.84 -2.14
C SER A 444 28.85 37.52 -2.83
N LEU A 445 29.26 37.33 -4.09
CA LEU A 445 28.94 36.10 -4.83
C LEU A 445 29.42 34.83 -4.10
N ARG A 446 30.59 34.90 -3.46
CA ARG A 446 31.14 33.80 -2.66
C ARG A 446 30.26 33.50 -1.44
N ALA A 447 29.88 34.54 -0.68
CA ALA A 447 29.03 34.38 0.49
C ALA A 447 27.61 33.89 0.12
N ALA A 448 27.03 34.46 -0.95
CA ALA A 448 25.74 34.05 -1.49
C ALA A 448 25.71 32.57 -1.86
N ARG A 449 26.76 32.10 -2.57
CA ARG A 449 26.91 30.68 -2.93
C ARG A 449 27.05 29.78 -1.70
N ALA A 450 27.85 30.18 -0.70
CA ALA A 450 28.02 29.41 0.53
C ALA A 450 26.70 29.27 1.30
N ARG A 451 25.96 30.38 1.49
CA ARG A 451 24.66 30.37 2.18
C ARG A 451 23.58 29.61 1.41
N MET A 452 23.48 29.83 0.11
CA MET A 452 22.60 29.05 -0.77
C MET A 452 22.94 27.56 -0.68
N HIS A 453 24.22 27.18 -0.69
CA HIS A 453 24.63 25.78 -0.56
C HIS A 453 24.19 25.16 0.77
N ALA A 454 24.43 25.85 1.90
CA ALA A 454 23.97 25.40 3.20
C ALA A 454 22.44 25.18 3.23
N ARG A 455 21.66 26.09 2.63
CA ARG A 455 20.20 25.95 2.51
C ARG A 455 19.78 24.76 1.64
N VAL A 456 20.49 24.52 0.53
CA VAL A 456 20.26 23.38 -0.36
C VAL A 456 20.52 22.06 0.36
N VAL A 457 21.64 21.94 1.08
CA VAL A 457 21.98 20.75 1.88
C VAL A 457 20.95 20.53 2.99
N ALA A 458 20.57 21.58 3.72
CA ALA A 458 19.54 21.49 4.75
C ALA A 458 18.17 21.04 4.17
N ALA A 459 17.79 21.56 3.01
CA ALA A 459 16.56 21.16 2.32
C ALA A 459 16.63 19.72 1.80
N ALA A 460 17.80 19.24 1.37
CA ALA A 460 18.02 17.87 0.97
C ALA A 460 17.88 16.91 2.16
N HIS A 461 18.51 17.20 3.30
CA HIS A 461 18.31 16.40 4.52
C HIS A 461 16.88 16.44 5.02
N ASP A 462 16.19 17.58 4.91
CA ASP A 462 14.78 17.68 5.28
C ASP A 462 13.89 16.81 4.37
N ALA A 463 14.10 16.89 3.05
CA ALA A 463 13.42 16.01 2.09
C ALA A 463 13.70 14.54 2.38
N MET A 464 14.94 14.23 2.76
CA MET A 464 15.36 12.87 3.10
C MET A 464 14.64 12.34 4.34
N ARG A 465 14.61 13.12 5.44
CA ARG A 465 13.84 12.78 6.64
C ARG A 465 12.34 12.60 6.35
N ARG A 466 11.82 13.39 5.42
CA ARG A 466 10.44 13.33 4.94
C ARG A 466 10.22 12.25 3.85
N GLY A 467 11.24 11.49 3.45
CA GLY A 467 11.13 10.45 2.41
C GLY A 467 10.55 10.97 1.08
N CYS A 468 10.82 12.22 0.71
CA CYS A 468 10.36 12.80 -0.54
C CYS A 468 11.50 13.00 -1.54
N LEU A 469 11.15 13.14 -2.82
CA LEU A 469 12.11 13.42 -3.88
C LEU A 469 12.55 14.88 -3.77
N CYS A 470 13.81 15.10 -3.43
CA CYS A 470 14.40 16.44 -3.45
C CYS A 470 14.82 16.78 -4.88
N VAL A 471 14.28 17.86 -5.43
CA VAL A 471 14.59 18.33 -6.78
C VAL A 471 15.19 19.72 -6.69
N PHE A 472 16.38 19.90 -7.24
CA PHE A 472 16.97 21.24 -7.39
C PHE A 472 16.55 21.78 -8.75
N ASP A 473 16.08 23.02 -8.85
CA ASP A 473 15.69 23.58 -10.16
C ASP A 473 16.87 23.84 -11.12
N SER A 474 18.09 23.88 -10.58
CA SER A 474 19.30 24.22 -11.32
C SER A 474 20.57 23.64 -10.70
N CYS A 475 21.27 22.78 -11.43
CA CYS A 475 22.63 22.35 -11.12
C CYS A 475 23.59 22.87 -12.20
N ASN A 476 23.87 24.18 -12.20
CA ASN A 476 24.82 24.77 -13.15
C ASN A 476 26.18 24.04 -13.13
N ALA A 477 26.67 23.72 -14.33
CA ALA A 477 27.76 22.80 -14.65
C ALA A 477 29.18 23.30 -14.32
N ARG A 478 29.37 24.02 -13.20
CA ARG A 478 30.73 24.29 -12.71
C ARG A 478 31.19 23.16 -11.79
N VAL A 479 32.48 22.81 -11.88
CA VAL A 479 33.14 21.71 -11.14
C VAL A 479 32.76 21.71 -9.66
N GLY A 480 32.76 22.86 -8.98
CA GLY A 480 32.42 22.93 -7.56
C GLY A 480 30.96 22.58 -7.22
N GLY A 481 30.01 22.89 -8.09
CA GLY A 481 28.61 22.50 -7.91
C GLY A 481 28.38 21.00 -8.13
N ARG A 482 29.05 20.44 -9.16
CA ARG A 482 29.06 19.00 -9.42
C ARG A 482 29.75 18.25 -8.29
N ALA A 483 30.90 18.71 -7.80
CA ALA A 483 31.62 18.05 -6.71
C ALA A 483 30.78 17.99 -5.43
N ALA A 484 30.00 19.02 -5.13
CA ALA A 484 29.08 19.01 -3.98
C ALA A 484 27.91 18.03 -4.18
N ALA A 485 27.31 18.03 -5.37
CA ALA A 485 26.27 17.06 -5.74
C ALA A 485 26.80 15.62 -5.76
N ALA A 486 28.02 15.41 -6.25
CA ALA A 486 28.71 14.12 -6.29
C ALA A 486 29.12 13.67 -4.88
N ARG A 487 29.47 14.57 -3.97
CA ARG A 487 29.68 14.23 -2.55
C ARG A 487 28.38 13.79 -1.88
N LEU A 488 27.28 14.52 -2.11
CA LEU A 488 25.95 14.09 -1.64
C LEU A 488 25.57 12.73 -2.25
N ALA A 489 25.87 12.50 -3.53
CA ALA A 489 25.64 11.23 -4.21
C ALA A 489 26.54 10.10 -3.71
N ALA A 490 27.80 10.38 -3.40
CA ALA A 490 28.76 9.42 -2.86
C ALA A 490 28.40 9.03 -1.42
N ALA A 491 28.09 10.01 -0.57
CA ALA A 491 27.58 9.78 0.78
C ALA A 491 26.26 8.98 0.75
N ALA A 492 25.40 9.27 -0.23
CA ALA A 492 24.20 8.48 -0.50
C ALA A 492 24.51 7.03 -0.90
N ALA A 493 25.42 6.83 -1.85
CA ALA A 493 25.80 5.50 -2.35
C ALA A 493 26.52 4.65 -1.30
N ALA A 494 27.31 5.27 -0.41
CA ALA A 494 27.96 4.62 0.71
C ALA A 494 26.97 4.19 1.83
N GLY A 495 25.71 4.63 1.75
CA GLY A 495 24.69 4.33 2.76
C GLY A 495 24.87 5.09 4.08
N GLU A 496 25.84 6.01 4.15
CA GLU A 496 26.21 6.76 5.36
C GLU A 496 25.13 7.77 5.79
N GLU A 497 24.28 8.20 4.86
CA GLU A 497 23.25 9.21 5.13
C GLU A 497 21.81 8.73 4.93
N GLY A 498 21.58 7.47 4.55
CA GLY A 498 20.22 6.94 4.38
C GLY A 498 19.48 7.40 3.11
N TRP A 499 20.16 8.07 2.17
CA TRP A 499 19.68 8.25 0.80
C TRP A 499 19.54 6.89 0.11
N GLY A 500 18.51 6.75 -0.74
CA GLY A 500 18.33 5.53 -1.52
C GLY A 500 18.56 5.71 -3.03
N GLY A 501 19.02 6.88 -3.47
CA GLY A 501 19.56 7.06 -4.82
C GLY A 501 19.67 8.53 -5.26
N VAL A 502 20.57 8.81 -6.21
CA VAL A 502 20.68 10.10 -6.91
C VAL A 502 20.43 9.87 -8.39
N ALA A 503 19.63 10.74 -9.01
CA ALA A 503 19.45 10.78 -10.45
C ALA A 503 19.89 12.13 -10.98
N LEU A 504 20.65 12.05 -12.06
CA LEU A 504 21.06 13.22 -12.80
C LEU A 504 20.23 13.29 -14.07
N VAL A 505 19.52 14.41 -14.26
CA VAL A 505 18.76 14.64 -15.50
C VAL A 505 19.57 15.58 -16.37
N SER A 506 20.25 15.03 -17.37
CA SER A 506 21.10 15.82 -18.27
C SER A 506 20.26 16.38 -19.42
N PHE A 507 20.28 17.70 -19.58
CA PHE A 507 19.69 18.43 -20.70
C PHE A 507 20.75 18.76 -21.77
N ALA A 508 21.54 17.76 -22.13
CA ALA A 508 22.55 17.84 -23.18
C ALA A 508 21.90 17.57 -24.54
N PRO A 509 22.19 18.38 -25.57
CA PRO A 509 21.81 18.03 -26.94
C PRO A 509 22.63 16.82 -27.39
N GLY A 510 22.12 16.07 -28.38
CA GLY A 510 22.99 15.18 -29.15
C GLY A 510 24.03 16.00 -29.93
N GLU A 511 25.20 15.41 -30.24
CA GLU A 511 26.26 16.10 -30.99
C GLU A 511 25.76 16.72 -32.31
N GLN A 512 24.83 16.05 -32.99
CA GLN A 512 24.23 16.50 -34.24
C GLN A 512 23.17 17.61 -34.07
N GLU A 513 22.81 17.98 -32.84
CA GLU A 513 21.73 18.93 -32.54
C GLU A 513 22.20 20.17 -31.78
N ALA A 514 23.51 20.30 -31.54
CA ALA A 514 24.07 21.39 -30.73
C ALA A 514 23.69 22.78 -31.25
N GLU A 515 23.72 22.99 -32.57
CA GLU A 515 23.40 24.29 -33.20
C GLU A 515 21.89 24.62 -33.11
N ARG A 516 21.02 23.63 -33.37
CA ARG A 516 19.56 23.78 -33.18
C ARG A 516 19.21 24.07 -31.73
N TYR A 517 19.87 23.39 -30.80
CA TYR A 517 19.68 23.59 -29.38
C TYR A 517 20.15 24.98 -28.94
N ARG A 518 21.30 25.44 -29.44
CA ARG A 518 21.80 26.80 -29.23
C ARG A 518 20.79 27.83 -29.70
N ALA A 519 20.27 27.71 -30.93
CA ALA A 519 19.28 28.62 -31.48
C ALA A 519 18.01 28.70 -30.60
N PHE A 520 17.52 27.56 -30.14
CA PHE A 520 16.37 27.49 -29.21
C PHE A 520 16.65 28.15 -27.85
N LEU A 521 17.84 27.95 -27.29
CA LEU A 521 18.22 28.59 -26.03
C LEU A 521 18.29 30.11 -26.17
N LEU A 522 18.85 30.62 -27.27
CA LEU A 522 18.85 32.06 -27.58
C LEU A 522 17.43 32.61 -27.65
N GLU A 523 16.54 31.93 -28.35
CA GLU A 523 15.12 32.30 -28.46
C GLU A 523 14.46 32.39 -27.07
N ARG A 524 14.65 31.38 -26.22
CA ARG A 524 14.08 31.38 -24.86
C ARG A 524 14.71 32.41 -23.92
N VAL A 525 16.01 32.66 -24.05
CA VAL A 525 16.68 33.71 -23.28
C VAL A 525 16.16 35.07 -23.73
N ALA A 526 15.90 35.26 -25.03
CA ALA A 526 15.38 36.52 -25.56
C ALA A 526 13.97 36.85 -25.05
N MET A 527 13.12 35.85 -24.83
CA MET A 527 11.77 36.03 -24.28
C MET A 527 11.74 36.37 -22.78
N ARG A 528 12.85 36.18 -22.04
CA ARG A 528 12.86 36.42 -20.59
C ARG A 528 13.14 37.89 -20.29
N ALA A 529 12.26 38.51 -19.51
CA ALA A 529 12.54 39.80 -18.89
C ALA A 529 13.77 39.65 -17.97
N ALA A 530 14.85 40.37 -18.29
CA ALA A 530 16.11 40.53 -17.53
C ALA A 530 16.50 39.34 -16.62
N HIS A 531 17.22 38.36 -17.16
CA HIS A 531 17.82 37.30 -16.33
C HIS A 531 19.14 37.79 -15.72
N PRO A 532 19.43 37.58 -14.42
CA PRO A 532 20.65 38.08 -13.76
C PRO A 532 21.98 37.47 -14.27
N THR A 533 21.90 36.60 -15.28
CA THR A 533 23.06 35.93 -15.90
C THR A 533 23.19 36.26 -17.38
N PHE A 534 22.17 36.84 -18.01
CA PHE A 534 22.19 37.20 -19.42
C PHE A 534 22.01 38.71 -19.55
N PRO A 535 22.92 39.40 -20.24
CA PRO A 535 22.82 40.83 -20.47
C PRO A 535 21.60 41.20 -21.32
N VAL A 536 21.27 42.50 -21.37
CA VAL A 536 20.09 42.97 -22.10
C VAL A 536 20.36 43.06 -23.60
N LEU A 537 21.60 43.28 -24.03
CA LEU A 537 21.94 43.43 -25.45
C LEU A 537 22.03 42.05 -26.14
N PRO A 538 21.47 41.88 -27.36
CA PRO A 538 21.46 40.60 -28.07
C PRO A 538 22.84 39.96 -28.24
N ASP A 539 23.84 40.71 -28.70
CA ASP A 539 25.18 40.20 -28.98
C ASP A 539 25.89 39.74 -27.69
N GLU A 540 25.69 40.48 -26.60
CA GLU A 540 26.23 40.10 -25.29
C GLU A 540 25.53 38.85 -24.74
N ARG A 541 24.23 38.64 -25.06
CA ARG A 541 23.50 37.41 -24.66
C ARG A 541 24.05 36.21 -25.39
N GLU A 542 24.31 36.36 -26.69
CA GLU A 542 24.85 35.30 -27.53
C GLU A 542 26.24 34.89 -27.04
N ALA A 543 27.14 35.86 -26.84
CA ALA A 543 28.46 35.61 -26.27
C ALA A 543 28.39 34.98 -24.86
N ALA A 544 27.45 35.43 -24.02
CA ALA A 544 27.26 34.86 -22.68
C ALA A 544 26.70 33.42 -22.73
N LEU A 545 25.83 33.11 -23.69
CA LEU A 545 25.32 31.76 -23.89
C LEU A 545 26.43 30.83 -24.39
N ASP A 546 27.22 31.25 -25.37
CA ASP A 546 28.33 30.46 -25.90
C ASP A 546 29.37 30.20 -24.83
N ALA A 547 29.79 31.24 -24.09
CA ALA A 547 30.68 31.07 -22.96
C ALA A 547 30.10 30.10 -21.91
N THR A 548 28.78 30.12 -21.71
CA THR A 548 28.11 29.16 -20.81
C THR A 548 28.19 27.74 -21.37
N LEU A 549 27.82 27.52 -22.63
CA LEU A 549 27.83 26.21 -23.29
C LEU A 549 29.24 25.62 -23.36
N SER A 550 30.25 26.41 -23.71
CA SER A 550 31.65 25.99 -23.75
C SER A 550 32.22 25.68 -22.36
N ALA A 551 31.75 26.38 -21.32
CA ALA A 551 32.14 26.10 -19.94
C ALA A 551 31.34 24.96 -19.28
N MET A 552 30.34 24.40 -19.97
CA MET A 552 29.58 23.25 -19.46
C MET A 552 30.37 21.95 -19.67
N GLU A 553 30.90 21.42 -18.59
CA GLU A 553 31.31 20.01 -18.56
C GLU A 553 30.07 19.14 -18.30
N TRP A 554 29.71 18.33 -19.29
CA TRP A 554 28.66 17.33 -19.14
C TRP A 554 29.21 16.15 -18.34
N PRO A 555 28.57 15.76 -17.23
CA PRO A 555 29.07 14.67 -16.41
C PRO A 555 29.13 13.38 -17.23
N ALA A 556 30.27 12.69 -17.17
CA ALA A 556 30.37 11.37 -17.77
C ALA A 556 29.48 10.39 -16.99
N PRO A 557 28.85 9.40 -17.64
CA PRO A 557 28.03 8.41 -16.95
C PRO A 557 28.75 7.69 -15.79
N SER A 558 30.07 7.54 -15.89
CA SER A 558 30.94 6.91 -14.89
C SER A 558 31.23 7.77 -13.66
N GLU A 559 31.15 9.10 -13.74
CA GLU A 559 31.60 10.00 -12.67
C GLU A 559 30.67 10.03 -11.44
N LEU A 560 29.44 9.55 -11.56
CA LEU A 560 28.41 9.86 -10.57
C LEU A 560 27.87 8.64 -9.82
N GLY A 561 28.14 7.41 -10.26
CA GLY A 561 27.51 6.20 -9.67
C GLY A 561 25.97 6.28 -9.62
N ALA A 562 25.38 7.18 -10.42
CA ALA A 562 24.01 7.65 -10.33
C ALA A 562 23.21 7.21 -11.56
N HIS A 563 21.89 7.13 -11.42
CA HIS A 563 21.02 6.86 -12.57
C HIS A 563 20.94 8.13 -13.44
N VAL A 564 21.63 8.14 -14.58
CA VAL A 564 21.61 9.28 -15.51
C VAL A 564 20.44 9.14 -16.47
N VAL A 565 19.54 10.11 -16.46
CA VAL A 565 18.43 10.23 -17.41
C VAL A 565 18.76 11.36 -18.38
N ARG A 566 18.80 11.08 -19.68
CA ARG A 566 18.99 12.11 -20.70
C ARG A 566 17.64 12.69 -21.10
N CYS A 567 17.48 14.00 -20.95
CA CYS A 567 16.30 14.73 -21.35
C CYS A 567 16.66 15.64 -22.51
N ASP A 568 16.12 15.39 -23.70
CA ASP A 568 16.22 16.35 -24.79
C ASP A 568 15.06 17.36 -24.68
N PRO A 569 15.31 18.62 -24.33
CA PRO A 569 14.27 19.64 -24.19
C PRO A 569 13.65 20.05 -25.53
N MET A 570 14.27 19.71 -26.67
CA MET A 570 13.76 20.01 -28.02
C MET A 570 12.71 19.00 -28.48
N ARG A 571 12.60 17.85 -27.80
CA ARG A 571 11.71 16.75 -28.18
C ARG A 571 10.72 16.48 -27.04
N PRO A 572 9.51 17.07 -27.08
CA PRO A 572 8.47 16.83 -26.07
C PRO A 572 8.17 15.34 -25.76
N PRO A 573 8.21 14.41 -26.75
CA PRO A 573 8.09 12.98 -26.47
C PRO A 573 9.19 12.44 -25.54
N LEU A 574 10.41 12.98 -25.62
CA LEU A 574 11.53 12.60 -24.74
C LEU A 574 11.42 13.22 -23.35
N LEU A 575 10.75 14.37 -23.19
CA LEU A 575 10.40 14.89 -21.86
C LEU A 575 9.37 13.99 -21.17
N ILE A 576 8.36 13.50 -21.91
CA ILE A 576 7.37 12.55 -21.39
C ILE A 576 8.04 11.21 -21.06
N GLN A 577 8.97 10.74 -21.88
CA GLN A 577 9.77 9.55 -21.60
C GLN A 577 10.65 9.77 -20.37
N THR A 578 11.35 10.90 -20.26
CA THR A 578 12.16 11.29 -19.10
C THR A 578 11.32 11.31 -17.83
N LEU A 579 10.15 11.94 -17.87
CA LEU A 579 9.18 11.91 -16.78
C LEU A 579 8.80 10.48 -16.46
N SER A 580 8.44 9.67 -17.46
CA SER A 580 8.07 8.26 -17.27
C SER A 580 9.20 7.43 -16.65
N GLU A 581 10.45 7.67 -17.02
CA GLU A 581 11.63 7.02 -16.45
C GLU A 581 11.89 7.49 -15.03
N ILE A 582 11.80 8.79 -14.73
CA ILE A 582 11.88 9.35 -13.38
C ILE A 582 10.73 8.79 -12.52
N PHE A 583 9.52 8.69 -13.06
CA PHE A 583 8.35 8.13 -12.38
C PHE A 583 8.47 6.61 -12.17
N ALA A 584 8.96 5.86 -13.14
CA ALA A 584 9.23 4.44 -13.01
C ALA A 584 10.36 4.17 -12.01
N PHE A 585 11.40 5.00 -12.00
CA PHE A 585 12.55 4.85 -11.11
C PHE A 585 12.22 5.25 -9.67
N TYR A 586 11.57 6.41 -9.45
CA TYR A 586 11.35 6.98 -8.11
C TYR A 586 9.97 6.77 -7.53
N PHE A 587 8.96 6.70 -8.38
CA PHE A 587 7.58 6.49 -7.96
C PHE A 587 7.14 5.04 -8.21
N TRP A 588 8.05 4.17 -8.69
CA TRP A 588 7.83 2.78 -9.08
C TRP A 588 6.62 2.58 -9.98
N TRP A 589 6.40 3.57 -10.83
CA TRP A 589 5.32 3.58 -11.79
C TRP A 589 5.83 3.03 -13.12
N ALA A 590 6.03 1.71 -13.21
CA ALA A 590 6.29 1.08 -14.49
C ALA A 590 4.96 0.59 -15.07
N PRO A 591 4.57 0.96 -16.30
CA PRO A 591 3.59 0.17 -17.02
C PRO A 591 4.15 -1.26 -17.15
N ALA A 592 3.32 -2.27 -16.87
CA ALA A 592 3.69 -3.65 -17.12
C ALA A 592 4.13 -3.77 -18.58
N ALA A 593 5.35 -4.26 -18.82
CA ALA A 593 5.91 -4.47 -20.14
C ALA A 593 5.28 -5.68 -20.88
N SER A 594 3.96 -5.85 -20.78
CA SER A 594 3.22 -6.80 -21.61
C SER A 594 2.91 -6.11 -22.93
N GLY A 595 3.57 -6.56 -24.00
CA GLY A 595 3.62 -5.94 -25.34
C GLY A 595 2.30 -5.85 -26.12
N SER A 596 1.13 -5.67 -25.49
CA SER A 596 -0.14 -5.49 -26.20
C SER A 596 -1.08 -4.41 -25.66
N SER A 597 -0.74 -3.63 -24.63
CA SER A 597 -1.54 -2.45 -24.28
C SER A 597 -0.80 -1.18 -24.66
N ARG A 598 -1.12 -0.63 -25.84
CA ARG A 598 -0.99 0.82 -26.07
C ARG A 598 -1.64 1.47 -24.85
N MET A 599 -0.83 2.17 -24.06
CA MET A 599 -1.34 3.21 -23.18
C MET A 599 -2.31 4.05 -24.02
N ASP A 600 -3.41 4.53 -23.45
CA ASP A 600 -4.18 5.61 -24.06
C ASP A 600 -3.33 6.88 -23.99
N TRP A 601 -2.27 6.86 -24.79
CA TRP A 601 -1.28 7.91 -24.94
C TRP A 601 -1.98 9.15 -25.45
N GLU A 602 -3.06 9.02 -26.22
CA GLU A 602 -3.90 10.15 -26.63
C GLU A 602 -4.57 10.83 -25.44
N ARG A 603 -5.05 10.09 -24.43
CA ARG A 603 -5.61 10.70 -23.21
C ARG A 603 -4.57 11.32 -22.28
N ILE A 604 -3.42 10.67 -22.07
CA ILE A 604 -2.31 11.23 -21.29
C ILE A 604 -1.68 12.41 -22.03
N LYS A 605 -1.56 12.34 -23.36
CA LYS A 605 -1.13 13.43 -24.22
C LYS A 605 -2.16 14.56 -24.21
N ALA A 606 -3.46 14.31 -24.20
CA ALA A 606 -4.48 15.36 -24.06
C ALA A 606 -4.48 16.01 -22.67
N ASP A 607 -4.28 15.24 -21.60
CA ASP A 607 -4.16 15.77 -20.24
C ASP A 607 -2.81 16.51 -20.04
N ASN A 608 -1.74 16.06 -20.68
CA ASN A 608 -0.42 16.72 -20.68
C ASN A 608 -0.31 17.86 -21.68
N GLU A 609 -1.05 17.87 -22.79
CA GLU A 609 -1.15 19.01 -23.72
C GLU A 609 -1.88 20.14 -23.03
N LYS A 610 -2.92 19.85 -22.24
CA LYS A 610 -3.52 20.83 -21.32
C LYS A 610 -2.54 21.31 -20.26
N LEU A 611 -1.70 20.42 -19.72
CA LEU A 611 -0.67 20.79 -18.74
C LEU A 611 0.46 21.60 -19.38
N LEU A 612 0.82 21.30 -20.63
CA LEU A 612 1.75 22.06 -21.47
C LEU A 612 1.15 23.40 -21.88
N ASP A 613 -0.15 23.50 -22.14
CA ASP A 613 -0.86 24.74 -22.40
C ASP A 613 -0.94 25.61 -21.14
N ILE A 614 -1.18 25.01 -19.97
CA ILE A 614 -1.06 25.70 -18.67
C ILE A 614 0.38 26.18 -18.44
N LEU A 615 1.39 25.37 -18.76
CA LEU A 615 2.80 25.73 -18.62
C LEU A 615 3.22 26.81 -19.64
N ARG A 616 2.68 26.79 -20.87
CA ARG A 616 2.88 27.81 -21.92
C ARG A 616 2.22 29.13 -21.57
N CYS A 617 1.07 29.12 -20.89
CA CYS A 617 0.37 30.32 -20.41
C CYS A 617 0.99 30.92 -19.14
N SER A 618 1.77 30.16 -18.36
CA SER A 618 2.29 30.59 -17.05
C SER A 618 3.52 31.50 -17.09
N ASP A 619 4.14 31.71 -18.26
CA ASP A 619 5.34 32.55 -18.39
C ASP A 619 5.00 34.06 -18.49
N SER A 620 3.71 34.48 -18.49
CA SER A 620 3.33 35.90 -18.61
C SER A 620 2.09 36.39 -17.82
N THR A 621 1.44 35.58 -16.97
CA THR A 621 0.25 36.04 -16.20
C THR A 621 0.26 35.64 -14.73
N PRO A 622 -0.06 36.57 -13.79
CA PRO A 622 -0.32 36.22 -12.40
C PRO A 622 -1.74 35.62 -12.26
N GLU A 623 -1.83 34.51 -11.53
CA GLU A 623 -3.07 33.87 -11.04
C GLU A 623 -4.16 33.54 -12.07
N LEU A 624 -4.09 32.31 -12.60
CA LEU A 624 -5.26 31.60 -13.14
C LEU A 624 -5.85 30.71 -12.03
N GLU A 625 -7.08 31.00 -11.61
CA GLU A 625 -7.83 30.17 -10.66
C GLU A 625 -8.05 28.75 -11.21
N LEU A 626 -7.48 27.77 -10.51
CA LEU A 626 -7.51 26.33 -10.81
C LEU A 626 -8.84 25.63 -10.47
N SER A 627 -9.95 26.35 -10.40
CA SER A 627 -11.25 25.81 -9.94
C SER A 627 -12.06 25.08 -11.02
N SER A 628 -11.63 25.06 -12.29
CA SER A 628 -12.46 24.58 -13.42
C SER A 628 -12.10 23.19 -13.99
N LEU A 629 -11.18 22.42 -13.39
CA LEU A 629 -10.65 21.20 -14.01
C LEU A 629 -10.70 19.93 -13.14
N VAL A 630 -11.85 19.61 -12.55
CA VAL A 630 -12.17 18.22 -12.13
C VAL A 630 -13.68 17.97 -12.27
N LYS A 631 -14.08 17.05 -13.17
CA LYS A 631 -15.39 16.39 -13.05
C LYS A 631 -15.31 15.37 -11.91
N PRO A 632 -16.10 15.47 -10.83
CA PRO A 632 -16.28 14.34 -9.93
C PRO A 632 -17.15 13.28 -10.63
N PRO A 633 -16.86 11.98 -10.50
CA PRO A 633 -17.83 10.96 -10.82
C PRO A 633 -18.91 11.00 -9.71
N HIS A 634 -20.19 10.93 -10.11
CA HIS A 634 -21.40 10.90 -9.28
C HIS A 634 -22.09 12.27 -9.07
N PHE A 635 -22.91 12.66 -10.05
CA PHE A 635 -24.14 13.40 -9.76
C PHE A 635 -25.25 12.40 -9.37
N PRO A 636 -26.10 12.68 -8.37
CA PRO A 636 -27.30 11.90 -8.11
C PRO A 636 -28.24 11.95 -9.33
N HIS A 637 -29.00 10.87 -9.55
CA HIS A 637 -29.96 10.75 -10.66
C HIS A 637 -30.89 11.99 -10.76
N GLY A 638 -31.00 12.60 -11.95
CA GLY A 638 -31.97 13.68 -12.24
C GLY A 638 -31.41 15.08 -12.54
N VAL A 639 -30.11 15.21 -12.87
CA VAL A 639 -29.50 16.48 -13.29
C VAL A 639 -28.91 16.35 -14.69
N GLU A 640 -29.29 17.24 -15.59
CA GLU A 640 -28.71 17.36 -16.93
C GLU A 640 -27.81 18.60 -16.99
N LEU A 641 -26.63 18.46 -17.60
CA LEU A 641 -25.62 19.51 -17.67
C LEU A 641 -25.27 19.77 -19.13
N ALA A 642 -25.63 20.96 -19.61
CA ALA A 642 -25.35 21.40 -20.98
C ALA A 642 -24.24 22.46 -20.95
N ILE A 643 -23.27 22.30 -21.86
CA ILE A 643 -22.16 23.22 -22.06
C ILE A 643 -22.27 23.77 -23.47
N SER A 644 -22.42 25.09 -23.61
CA SER A 644 -22.36 25.76 -24.92
C SER A 644 -21.28 26.83 -24.92
N SER A 645 -20.58 26.93 -26.05
CA SER A 645 -19.63 27.99 -26.39
C SER A 645 -20.35 28.97 -27.31
N ASP A 646 -20.31 30.27 -27.00
CA ASP A 646 -20.94 31.32 -27.82
C ASP A 646 -19.99 31.94 -28.85
N GLY A 647 -18.85 31.31 -29.14
CA GLY A 647 -17.89 31.81 -30.12
C GLY A 647 -17.08 33.05 -29.68
N ALA A 648 -17.38 33.62 -28.51
CA ALA A 648 -16.63 34.75 -27.92
C ALA A 648 -15.78 34.32 -26.71
N HIS A 649 -15.35 33.06 -26.66
CA HIS A 649 -14.59 32.46 -25.56
C HIS A 649 -15.29 32.47 -24.19
N ARG A 650 -16.62 32.67 -24.14
CA ARG A 650 -17.41 32.51 -22.92
C ARG A 650 -18.06 31.13 -22.89
N VAL A 651 -17.81 30.41 -21.81
CA VAL A 651 -18.43 29.09 -21.57
C VAL A 651 -19.63 29.30 -20.66
N LYS A 652 -20.84 29.05 -21.18
CA LYS A 652 -22.06 29.08 -20.38
C LYS A 652 -22.37 27.66 -19.88
N LEU A 653 -22.40 27.51 -18.56
CA LEU A 653 -22.76 26.26 -17.90
C LEU A 653 -24.23 26.35 -17.45
N VAL A 654 -25.08 25.48 -17.98
CA VAL A 654 -26.50 25.41 -17.59
C VAL A 654 -26.76 24.10 -16.87
N ILE A 655 -27.12 24.20 -15.59
CA ILE A 655 -27.51 23.05 -14.76
C ILE A 655 -29.03 23.00 -14.73
N ARG A 656 -29.62 21.98 -15.36
CA ARG A 656 -31.07 21.75 -15.31
C ARG A 656 -31.39 20.64 -14.32
N LYS A 657 -32.21 20.95 -13.32
CA LYS A 657 -32.84 19.94 -12.47
C LYS A 657 -34.03 19.37 -13.23
N LEU A 658 -33.96 18.10 -13.63
CA LEU A 658 -35.09 17.43 -14.27
C LEU A 658 -36.17 17.24 -13.20
N LYS A 659 -37.27 17.99 -13.31
CA LYS A 659 -38.49 17.70 -12.56
C LYS A 659 -38.98 16.35 -13.09
N ARG A 660 -39.19 15.36 -12.21
CA ARG A 660 -39.92 14.15 -12.59
C ARG A 660 -41.31 14.62 -13.03
N ASP A 661 -41.62 14.46 -14.31
CA ASP A 661 -43.00 14.44 -14.74
C ASP A 661 -43.67 13.23 -14.07
N SER A 662 -44.86 13.52 -13.56
CA SER A 662 -45.77 12.64 -12.84
C SER A 662 -45.99 11.29 -13.54
N GLU A 663 -45.72 10.21 -12.82
CA GLU A 663 -46.67 9.17 -12.38
C GLU A 663 -46.08 8.40 -11.19
#